data_AF-A0A401ZKN5-F1
#
_entry.id   AF-A0A401ZKN5-F1
#
_cell.length_a   1.000
_cell.length_b   1.000
_cell.length_c   1.000
_cell.angle_alpha   90.00
_cell.angle_beta   90.00
_cell.angle_gamma   90.00
#
_symmetry.space_group_name_H-M   'P 1'
#
loop_
_entity.id
_entity.type
_entity.pdbx_description
1 polymer ?
#
loop_
_entity_poly.entity_id
_entity_poly.type
_entity_poly.pdbx_seq_one_letter_code
_entity_poly.pdbx_strand_id
1 'polypeptide(L)'
;MAREYTPKITVSIDSANQQLLIEDNGSGLTRDEITVFLATVGRGYTRELRERLGNARREEALDLIGMFGLGLLSSFMIASRIEITTCSYQAPTEAWRWISEGGQSYALRQATRAAVGTTVLLDLREDARFLLDASILRPVLKSYAAFLPIPIYVGEDATPVNNAPAPWLVDSDDDDEEPRVARTARYMAWIEERTSVRPLTVLPLSDVRAEDGTLIPLRGVLFVPPRSIVSIQEYGDVTVYVRHMLITERERDLLPAWARFVSGIIDCPSLNPTASRETLRHDELFAAVQAALEKALFAHFEHLADHAPLDWQAIVQAHNDLIKGWSVRAPELFTRVADLVSFKTSRGELTLPEYLRENPGRIFYYDNEDGVTQALALFEARRLAVIDARWFADTAFLKAYGQIYGVPVEELTPSASYLFAPVEDPEQRWQALVEACRAEGFPVRLLAYEPEHLPMILLYPAGAQKIRRAQHNMEEGRFVGPIRSLVRGFLERQQVDEAVMKGVLHLNARNPLLRRIRDLGPAHPGFTALLSILVANARMFAGQNLSAQDAIACFEQINTALSSLAGLDGGVPDGQHALTSVMLTSLGLHPEAAGRLSAEYETVEGLLAANVQQVAERLRISPLLLATICEELRRQPATQTGSILSLTDARNTRATRAHEEENNDAQ
;
A
#
# COMPACT_ATOMS: atom_id res chain seq x y z
N MET A 1 -7.21 1.75 -68.81
CA MET A 1 -6.81 1.06 -67.58
C MET A 1 -6.84 2.09 -66.47
N ALA A 2 -7.83 2.03 -65.58
CA ALA A 2 -7.82 2.89 -64.40
C ALA A 2 -6.55 2.53 -63.61
N ARG A 3 -5.69 3.51 -63.32
CA ARG A 3 -4.56 3.27 -62.40
C ARG A 3 -5.18 2.78 -61.10
N GLU A 4 -4.74 1.62 -60.64
CA GLU A 4 -5.13 1.08 -59.35
C GLU A 4 -4.78 2.13 -58.28
N TYR A 5 -5.80 2.56 -57.53
CA TYR A 5 -5.64 3.60 -56.53
C TYR A 5 -4.98 3.00 -55.29
N THR A 6 -3.74 3.39 -55.02
CA THR A 6 -3.03 2.99 -53.80
C THR A 6 -2.98 4.19 -52.84
N PRO A 7 -3.71 4.17 -51.71
CA PRO A 7 -3.72 5.29 -50.77
C PRO A 7 -2.34 5.44 -50.12
N LYS A 8 -1.90 6.69 -49.94
CA LYS A 8 -0.59 7.03 -49.37
C LYS A 8 -0.62 8.39 -48.68
N ILE A 9 0.00 8.47 -47.51
CA ILE A 9 0.33 9.73 -46.84
C ILE A 9 1.86 9.82 -46.69
N THR A 10 2.44 10.98 -46.98
CA THR A 10 3.87 11.26 -46.79
C THR A 10 4.02 12.46 -45.85
N VAL A 11 4.84 12.33 -44.81
CA VAL A 11 5.21 13.41 -43.91
C VAL A 11 6.68 13.75 -44.13
N SER A 12 6.97 14.96 -44.60
CA SER A 12 8.32 15.41 -44.96
C SER A 12 8.75 16.59 -44.08
N ILE A 13 10.04 16.61 -43.75
CA ILE A 13 10.67 17.67 -42.95
C ILE A 13 11.47 18.56 -43.89
N ASP A 14 11.21 19.87 -43.85
CA ASP A 14 12.07 20.88 -44.46
C ASP A 14 12.72 21.72 -43.36
N SER A 15 13.88 21.27 -42.91
CA SER A 15 14.65 21.96 -41.87
C SER A 15 15.19 23.32 -42.33
N ALA A 16 15.36 23.54 -43.65
CA ALA A 16 15.88 24.81 -44.15
C ALA A 16 14.84 25.92 -44.00
N ASN A 17 13.58 25.61 -44.28
CA ASN A 17 12.47 26.55 -44.17
C ASN A 17 11.69 26.44 -42.85
N GLN A 18 12.09 25.52 -41.95
CA GLN A 18 11.43 25.26 -40.67
C GLN A 18 9.97 24.79 -40.84
N GLN A 19 9.75 23.94 -41.84
CA GLN A 19 8.43 23.52 -42.29
C GLN A 19 8.22 22.01 -42.10
N LEU A 20 6.99 21.64 -41.77
CA LEU A 20 6.51 20.27 -41.84
C LEU A 20 5.49 20.17 -42.98
N LEU A 21 5.67 19.19 -43.86
CA LEU A 21 4.81 18.97 -45.02
C LEU A 21 4.08 17.63 -44.85
N ILE A 22 2.77 17.62 -45.03
CA ILE A 22 1.93 16.42 -44.99
C ILE A 22 1.20 16.32 -46.32
N GLU A 23 1.46 15.26 -47.07
CA GLU A 23 0.92 15.04 -48.41
C GLU A 23 0.06 13.79 -48.45
N ASP A 24 -1.17 13.91 -48.95
CA ASP A 24 -2.03 12.78 -49.27
C ASP A 24 -2.31 12.72 -50.77
N ASN A 25 -2.63 11.51 -51.24
CA ASN A 25 -3.27 11.29 -52.53
C ASN A 25 -4.78 10.98 -52.37
N GLY A 26 -5.43 11.60 -51.39
CA GLY A 26 -6.85 11.43 -51.12
C GLY A 26 -7.74 12.10 -52.18
N SER A 27 -9.02 12.28 -51.87
CA SER A 27 -9.98 12.89 -52.79
C SER A 27 -9.69 14.35 -53.15
N GLY A 28 -8.92 15.07 -52.33
CA GLY A 28 -8.76 16.52 -52.45
C GLY A 28 -10.06 17.28 -52.20
N LEU A 29 -10.03 18.60 -52.38
CA LEU A 29 -11.18 19.48 -52.17
C LEU A 29 -11.40 20.40 -53.38
N THR A 30 -12.66 20.59 -53.77
CA THR A 30 -13.07 21.64 -54.70
C THR A 30 -13.07 23.00 -54.01
N ARG A 31 -13.17 24.09 -54.80
CA ARG A 31 -13.27 25.45 -54.27
C ARG A 31 -14.41 25.61 -53.26
N ASP A 32 -15.58 25.07 -53.58
CA ASP A 32 -16.77 25.19 -52.74
C ASP A 32 -16.61 24.38 -51.45
N GLU A 33 -16.04 23.17 -51.54
CA GLU A 33 -15.73 22.33 -50.37
C GLU A 33 -14.71 22.99 -49.43
N ILE A 34 -13.72 23.72 -49.96
CA ILE A 34 -12.79 24.52 -49.15
C ILE A 34 -13.56 25.57 -48.33
N THR A 35 -14.47 26.31 -48.96
CA THR A 35 -15.26 27.34 -48.25
C THR A 35 -16.20 26.72 -47.23
N VAL A 36 -16.78 25.55 -47.52
CA VAL A 36 -17.72 24.89 -46.60
C VAL A 36 -17.00 24.23 -45.42
N PHE A 37 -15.88 23.54 -45.65
CA PHE A 37 -15.26 22.68 -44.62
C PHE A 37 -14.01 23.26 -43.98
N LEU A 38 -13.21 24.07 -44.68
CA LEU A 38 -12.01 24.68 -44.10
C LEU A 38 -12.29 26.08 -43.54
N ALA A 39 -13.17 26.85 -44.19
CA ALA A 39 -13.47 28.22 -43.77
C ALA A 39 -14.62 28.35 -42.76
N THR A 40 -15.37 27.27 -42.49
CA THR A 40 -16.49 27.29 -41.54
C THR A 40 -16.18 26.42 -40.32
N VAL A 41 -15.96 27.06 -39.18
CA VAL A 41 -15.72 26.37 -37.90
C VAL A 41 -16.91 25.49 -37.55
N GLY A 42 -16.65 24.23 -37.20
CA GLY A 42 -17.69 23.30 -36.75
C GLY A 42 -18.35 22.47 -37.85
N ARG A 43 -17.99 22.68 -39.13
CA ARG A 43 -18.45 21.86 -40.25
C ARG A 43 -17.34 20.93 -40.75
N GLY A 44 -17.70 19.69 -41.08
CA GLY A 44 -16.73 18.70 -41.56
C GLY A 44 -17.37 17.70 -42.51
N TYR A 45 -16.67 17.41 -43.61
CA TYR A 45 -17.13 16.52 -44.67
C TYR A 45 -17.50 15.12 -44.15
N THR A 46 -16.70 14.56 -43.24
CA THR A 46 -16.93 13.22 -42.69
C THR A 46 -18.21 13.12 -41.87
N ARG A 47 -18.71 14.22 -41.30
CA ARG A 47 -20.01 14.23 -40.62
C ARG A 47 -21.14 14.10 -41.63
N GLU A 48 -21.13 14.90 -42.69
CA GLU A 48 -22.14 14.82 -43.74
C GLU A 48 -22.11 13.47 -44.45
N LEU A 49 -20.92 12.91 -44.68
CA LEU A 49 -20.76 11.57 -45.25
C LEU A 49 -21.34 10.50 -44.33
N ARG A 50 -21.12 10.59 -43.01
CA ARG A 50 -21.70 9.66 -42.04
C ARG A 50 -23.22 9.69 -42.06
N GLU A 51 -23.82 10.88 -42.09
CA GLU A 51 -25.28 11.05 -42.19
C GLU A 51 -25.84 10.44 -43.47
N ARG A 52 -25.12 10.57 -44.60
CA ARG A 52 -25.49 9.95 -45.88
C ARG A 52 -25.37 8.43 -45.87
N LEU A 53 -24.31 7.89 -45.27
CA LEU A 53 -24.04 6.44 -45.21
C LEU A 53 -24.86 5.71 -44.14
N GLY A 54 -25.28 6.40 -43.08
CA GLY A 54 -25.92 5.80 -41.89
C GLY A 54 -27.17 4.98 -42.17
N ASN A 55 -27.83 5.19 -43.32
CA ASN A 55 -29.03 4.45 -43.73
C ASN A 55 -28.76 3.26 -44.67
N ALA A 56 -27.60 3.20 -45.33
CA ALA A 56 -27.32 2.22 -46.40
C ALA A 56 -26.08 1.35 -46.15
N ARG A 57 -25.08 1.87 -45.42
CA ARG A 57 -23.78 1.21 -45.17
C ARG A 57 -23.29 1.55 -43.77
N ARG A 58 -23.87 0.87 -42.77
CA ARG A 58 -23.66 1.19 -41.35
C ARG A 58 -22.22 0.98 -40.90
N GLU A 59 -21.56 -0.09 -41.36
CA GLU A 59 -20.16 -0.38 -41.02
C GLU A 59 -19.22 0.70 -41.57
N GLU A 60 -19.31 1.02 -42.87
CA GLU A 60 -18.55 2.13 -43.47
C GLU A 60 -18.76 3.46 -42.75
N ALA A 61 -19.98 3.72 -42.23
CA ALA A 61 -20.29 4.93 -41.48
C ALA A 61 -19.64 4.95 -40.08
N LEU A 62 -19.50 3.79 -39.44
CA LEU A 62 -18.88 3.64 -38.12
C LEU A 62 -17.36 3.86 -38.18
N ASP A 63 -16.72 3.49 -39.28
CA ASP A 63 -15.27 3.63 -39.47
C ASP A 63 -14.84 5.07 -39.80
N LEU A 64 -15.78 5.95 -40.15
CA LEU A 64 -15.45 7.34 -40.47
C LEU A 64 -14.88 8.10 -39.28
N ILE A 65 -13.68 8.64 -39.46
CA ILE A 65 -12.97 9.46 -38.48
C ILE A 65 -13.44 10.93 -38.54
N GLY A 66 -13.78 11.50 -37.37
CA GLY A 66 -14.07 12.92 -37.19
C GLY A 66 -15.56 13.29 -37.17
N MET A 67 -15.92 14.21 -36.26
CA MET A 67 -17.31 14.66 -36.02
C MET A 67 -17.47 16.17 -35.84
N PHE A 68 -16.41 16.86 -35.40
CA PHE A 68 -16.51 18.24 -34.89
C PHE A 68 -16.14 19.34 -35.89
N GLY A 69 -15.36 19.06 -36.94
CA GLY A 69 -14.93 20.11 -37.88
C GLY A 69 -13.99 21.17 -37.26
N LEU A 70 -13.20 20.79 -36.25
CA LEU A 70 -12.23 21.67 -35.57
C LEU A 70 -10.78 21.21 -35.74
N GLY A 71 -10.54 20.02 -36.30
CA GLY A 71 -9.23 19.38 -36.32
C GLY A 71 -8.14 20.16 -37.07
N LEU A 72 -8.51 20.96 -38.08
CA LEU A 72 -7.53 21.82 -38.76
C LEU A 72 -7.00 22.93 -37.83
N LEU A 73 -7.84 23.44 -36.93
CA LEU A 73 -7.47 24.55 -36.05
C LEU A 73 -6.42 24.15 -35.02
N SER A 74 -6.34 22.86 -34.65
CA SER A 74 -5.31 22.38 -33.73
C SER A 74 -3.90 22.50 -34.33
N SER A 75 -3.76 22.58 -35.66
CA SER A 75 -2.48 22.84 -36.30
C SER A 75 -1.89 24.21 -35.93
N PHE A 76 -2.71 25.21 -35.57
CA PHE A 76 -2.21 26.51 -35.09
C PHE A 76 -1.57 26.46 -33.69
N MET A 77 -1.72 25.35 -32.95
CA MET A 77 -0.99 25.11 -31.71
C MET A 77 0.51 24.98 -31.96
N ILE A 78 0.89 24.46 -33.14
CA ILE A 78 2.29 24.18 -33.50
C ILE A 78 2.79 25.02 -34.69
N ALA A 79 1.88 25.62 -35.47
CA ALA A 79 2.21 26.38 -36.67
C ALA A 79 1.75 27.84 -36.57
N SER A 80 2.58 28.77 -37.04
CA SER A 80 2.22 30.19 -37.17
C SER A 80 1.39 30.45 -38.42
N ARG A 81 1.64 29.65 -39.47
CA ARG A 81 0.97 29.70 -40.76
C ARG A 81 0.72 28.29 -41.29
N ILE A 82 -0.44 28.13 -41.94
CA ILE A 82 -0.88 26.90 -42.58
C ILE A 82 -1.16 27.20 -44.04
N GLU A 83 -0.57 26.41 -44.94
CA GLU A 83 -0.81 26.47 -46.37
C GLU A 83 -1.30 25.11 -46.88
N ILE A 84 -2.48 25.08 -47.48
CA ILE A 84 -3.10 23.88 -48.04
C ILE A 84 -3.20 24.05 -49.55
N THR A 85 -2.53 23.18 -50.30
CA THR A 85 -2.67 23.10 -51.76
C THR A 85 -3.36 21.79 -52.12
N THR A 86 -4.54 21.85 -52.72
CA THR A 86 -5.39 20.68 -52.97
C THR A 86 -5.94 20.68 -54.40
N CYS A 87 -6.09 19.47 -54.98
CA CYS A 87 -6.70 19.23 -56.28
C CYS A 87 -7.72 18.10 -56.14
N SER A 88 -8.98 18.36 -56.46
CA SER A 88 -10.07 17.41 -56.30
C SER A 88 -10.14 16.39 -57.43
N TYR A 89 -10.49 15.15 -57.13
CA TYR A 89 -10.82 14.15 -58.15
C TYR A 89 -12.01 14.56 -59.04
N GLN A 90 -12.90 15.42 -58.52
CA GLN A 90 -14.07 15.94 -59.25
C GLN A 90 -13.67 16.98 -60.30
N ALA A 91 -12.54 17.68 -60.10
CA ALA A 91 -12.02 18.72 -60.98
C ALA A 91 -10.49 18.60 -61.09
N PRO A 92 -9.96 17.53 -61.74
CA PRO A 92 -8.54 17.18 -61.70
C PRO A 92 -7.60 18.16 -62.41
N THR A 93 -8.14 19.21 -63.04
CA THR A 93 -7.41 20.30 -63.68
C THR A 93 -7.39 21.59 -62.86
N GLU A 94 -8.14 21.64 -61.75
CA GLU A 94 -8.29 22.82 -60.92
C GLU A 94 -7.70 22.59 -59.52
N ALA A 95 -6.54 23.17 -59.28
CA ALA A 95 -5.94 23.18 -57.96
C ALA A 95 -6.16 24.54 -57.27
N TRP A 96 -6.36 24.48 -55.96
CA TRP A 96 -6.60 25.63 -55.11
C TRP A 96 -5.59 25.65 -53.97
N ARG A 97 -5.15 26.86 -53.62
CA ARG A 97 -4.27 27.13 -52.50
C ARG A 97 -4.98 27.99 -51.47
N TRP A 98 -5.13 27.45 -50.28
CA TRP A 98 -5.67 28.10 -49.10
C TRP A 98 -4.53 28.42 -48.13
N ILE A 99 -4.42 29.66 -47.68
CA ILE A 99 -3.39 30.11 -46.74
C ILE A 99 -4.08 30.81 -45.58
N SER A 100 -3.71 30.46 -44.34
CA SER A 100 -4.16 31.19 -43.15
C SER A 100 -3.01 31.40 -42.18
N GLU A 101 -2.93 32.64 -41.68
CA GLU A 101 -1.96 33.07 -40.67
C GLU A 101 -2.75 33.43 -39.40
N GLY A 102 -2.42 32.79 -38.27
CA GLY A 102 -3.10 33.02 -36.99
C GLY A 102 -4.60 32.66 -36.92
N GLY A 103 -5.15 31.94 -37.92
CA GLY A 103 -6.50 31.34 -37.87
C GLY A 103 -7.70 32.28 -37.97
N GLN A 104 -7.49 33.60 -38.12
CA GLN A 104 -8.59 34.59 -38.15
C GLN A 104 -9.10 34.91 -39.56
N SER A 105 -8.20 34.89 -40.54
CA SER A 105 -8.52 35.15 -41.95
C SER A 105 -7.78 34.15 -42.84
N TYR A 106 -8.27 33.98 -44.07
CA TYR A 106 -7.62 33.14 -45.05
C TYR A 106 -7.62 33.79 -46.43
N ALA A 107 -6.65 33.41 -47.25
CA ALA A 107 -6.59 33.74 -48.67
C ALA A 107 -6.78 32.45 -49.48
N LEU A 108 -7.66 32.52 -50.50
CA LEU A 108 -7.88 31.43 -51.44
C LEU A 108 -7.47 31.87 -52.84
N ARG A 109 -6.55 31.15 -53.48
CA ARG A 109 -6.02 31.45 -54.81
C ARG A 109 -6.00 30.21 -55.69
N GLN A 110 -6.11 30.40 -56.99
CA GLN A 110 -5.88 29.33 -57.95
C GLN A 110 -4.39 28.93 -57.90
N ALA A 111 -4.12 27.64 -58.00
CA ALA A 111 -2.79 27.06 -57.94
C ALA A 111 -2.63 25.98 -59.01
N THR A 112 -1.45 25.38 -59.05
CA THR A 112 -1.13 24.24 -59.91
C THR A 112 -0.66 23.08 -59.05
N ARG A 113 -1.26 21.89 -59.24
CA ARG A 113 -0.85 20.63 -58.62
C ARG A 113 -0.95 19.54 -59.68
N ALA A 114 0.09 18.71 -59.79
CA ALA A 114 0.17 17.71 -60.86
C ALA A 114 -0.74 16.49 -60.66
N ALA A 115 -1.13 16.20 -59.42
CA ALA A 115 -1.93 15.03 -59.06
C ALA A 115 -3.07 15.41 -58.09
N VAL A 116 -4.13 14.61 -58.11
CA VAL A 116 -5.24 14.67 -57.15
C VAL A 116 -4.73 14.42 -55.72
N GLY A 117 -5.33 15.09 -54.73
CA GLY A 117 -4.97 15.00 -53.32
C GLY A 117 -4.61 16.36 -52.72
N THR A 118 -4.02 16.34 -51.52
CA THR A 118 -3.75 17.54 -50.73
C THR A 118 -2.32 17.57 -50.19
N THR A 119 -1.71 18.75 -50.13
CA THR A 119 -0.47 19.02 -49.38
C THR A 119 -0.78 20.09 -48.35
N VAL A 120 -0.53 19.78 -47.08
CA VAL A 120 -0.60 20.69 -45.94
C VAL A 120 0.82 21.04 -45.53
N LEU A 121 1.16 22.31 -45.62
CA LEU A 121 2.43 22.86 -45.20
C LEU A 121 2.23 23.68 -43.93
N LEU A 122 3.03 23.37 -42.91
CA LEU A 122 2.98 23.98 -41.59
C LEU A 122 4.28 24.73 -41.35
N ASP A 123 4.20 26.06 -41.25
CA ASP A 123 5.31 26.89 -40.79
C ASP A 123 5.38 26.78 -39.26
N LEU A 124 6.33 26.00 -38.75
CA LEU A 124 6.37 25.67 -37.32
C LEU A 124 6.78 26.87 -36.47
N ARG A 125 6.09 27.01 -35.33
CA ARG A 125 6.47 27.92 -34.25
C ARG A 125 7.79 27.46 -33.63
N GLU A 126 8.50 28.39 -32.99
CA GLU A 126 9.82 28.12 -32.41
C GLU A 126 9.81 26.96 -31.38
N ASP A 127 8.77 26.89 -30.56
CA ASP A 127 8.54 25.87 -29.53
C ASP A 127 8.13 24.50 -30.10
N ALA A 128 7.72 24.43 -31.37
CA ALA A 128 7.35 23.19 -32.06
C ALA A 128 8.44 22.64 -32.98
N ARG A 129 9.58 23.35 -33.14
CA ARG A 129 10.66 22.96 -34.06
C ARG A 129 11.32 21.63 -33.73
N PHE A 130 11.16 21.11 -32.51
CA PHE A 130 11.61 19.76 -32.16
C PHE A 130 10.98 18.67 -33.05
N LEU A 131 9.81 18.93 -33.67
CA LEU A 131 9.18 18.03 -34.63
C LEU A 131 9.93 17.94 -35.98
N LEU A 132 10.88 18.84 -36.24
CA LEU A 132 11.79 18.77 -37.38
C LEU A 132 12.93 17.76 -37.16
N ASP A 133 12.95 17.06 -36.03
CA ASP A 133 13.81 15.90 -35.79
C ASP A 133 13.02 14.62 -36.11
N ALA A 134 13.49 13.87 -37.12
CA ALA A 134 12.88 12.61 -37.51
C ALA A 134 12.88 11.57 -36.37
N SER A 135 13.85 11.60 -35.44
CA SER A 135 13.91 10.70 -34.29
C SER A 135 12.79 10.97 -33.27
N ILE A 136 12.21 12.17 -33.27
CA ILE A 136 11.06 12.53 -32.43
C ILE A 136 9.76 12.34 -33.21
N LEU A 137 9.71 12.80 -34.47
CA LEU A 137 8.51 12.71 -35.31
C LEU A 137 8.05 11.26 -35.52
N ARG A 138 8.99 10.32 -35.73
CA ARG A 138 8.69 8.91 -35.97
C ARG A 138 7.94 8.25 -34.80
N PRO A 139 8.44 8.29 -33.54
CA PRO A 139 7.69 7.82 -32.39
C PRO A 139 6.32 8.47 -32.25
N VAL A 140 6.20 9.78 -32.47
CA VAL A 140 4.91 10.49 -32.38
C VAL A 140 3.91 9.92 -33.40
N LEU A 141 4.30 9.81 -34.67
CA LEU A 141 3.44 9.22 -35.69
C LEU A 141 3.10 7.76 -35.35
N LYS A 142 4.07 6.97 -34.87
CA LYS A 142 3.83 5.58 -34.48
C LYS A 142 2.85 5.47 -33.30
N SER A 143 2.92 6.35 -32.31
CA SER A 143 1.99 6.31 -31.17
C SER A 143 0.55 6.63 -31.59
N TYR A 144 0.35 7.72 -32.34
CA TYR A 144 -1.00 8.21 -32.66
C TYR A 144 -1.63 7.58 -33.90
N ALA A 145 -0.82 7.10 -34.85
CA ALA A 145 -1.27 6.61 -36.15
C ALA A 145 -0.98 5.13 -36.41
N ALA A 146 -0.53 4.37 -35.41
CA ALA A 146 -0.18 2.94 -35.56
C ALA A 146 -1.27 2.09 -36.24
N PHE A 147 -2.55 2.39 -35.98
CA PHE A 147 -3.66 1.56 -36.47
C PHE A 147 -4.39 2.19 -37.66
N LEU A 148 -3.98 3.38 -38.13
CA LEU A 148 -4.62 3.97 -39.30
C LEU A 148 -4.41 3.06 -40.53
N PRO A 149 -5.45 2.84 -41.35
CA PRO A 149 -5.40 1.90 -42.46
C PRO A 149 -4.58 2.41 -43.66
N ILE A 150 -4.31 3.72 -43.71
CA ILE A 150 -3.57 4.36 -44.80
C ILE A 150 -2.07 4.32 -44.45
N PRO A 151 -1.19 3.84 -45.34
CA PRO A 151 0.25 3.81 -45.08
C PRO A 151 0.83 5.22 -45.01
N ILE A 152 1.55 5.50 -43.92
CA ILE A 152 2.17 6.80 -43.63
C ILE A 152 3.69 6.67 -43.74
N TYR A 153 4.30 7.45 -44.63
CA TYR A 153 5.74 7.46 -44.86
C TYR A 153 6.37 8.71 -44.25
N VAL A 154 7.61 8.62 -43.77
CA VAL A 154 8.40 9.79 -43.34
C VAL A 154 9.48 10.05 -44.38
N GLY A 155 9.40 11.18 -45.08
CA GLY A 155 10.29 11.51 -46.19
C GLY A 155 10.30 10.43 -47.29
N GLU A 156 11.49 9.94 -47.62
CA GLU A 156 11.72 8.92 -48.67
C GLU A 156 11.84 7.49 -48.14
N ASP A 157 11.36 7.23 -46.92
CA ASP A 157 11.40 5.90 -46.33
C ASP A 157 10.77 4.83 -47.23
N ALA A 158 11.40 3.66 -47.30
CA ALA A 158 10.89 2.53 -48.05
C ALA A 158 9.66 1.87 -47.40
N THR A 159 9.55 1.94 -46.08
CA THR A 159 8.49 1.30 -45.29
C THR A 159 7.66 2.33 -44.53
N PRO A 160 6.33 2.18 -44.44
CA PRO A 160 5.51 3.10 -43.68
C PRO A 160 5.72 2.92 -42.17
N VAL A 161 5.45 3.96 -41.38
CA VAL A 161 5.64 3.95 -39.91
C VAL A 161 4.60 3.10 -39.17
N ASN A 162 3.45 2.86 -39.80
CA ASN A 162 2.35 2.00 -39.32
C ASN A 162 2.39 0.59 -39.97
N ASN A 163 3.58 0.07 -40.27
CA ASN A 163 3.79 -1.22 -40.94
C ASN A 163 3.66 -2.47 -40.04
N ALA A 164 3.31 -2.31 -38.76
CA ALA A 164 3.12 -3.40 -37.81
C ALA A 164 1.64 -3.44 -37.38
N PRO A 165 0.74 -4.01 -38.22
CA PRO A 165 -0.68 -4.03 -37.91
C PRO A 165 -0.92 -4.83 -36.63
N ALA A 166 -1.92 -4.42 -35.86
CA ALA A 166 -2.36 -5.21 -34.73
C ALA A 166 -2.91 -6.57 -35.22
N PRO A 167 -2.78 -7.65 -34.43
CA PRO A 167 -3.25 -8.98 -34.83
C PRO A 167 -4.72 -9.02 -35.26
N TRP A 168 -5.57 -8.15 -34.68
CA TRP A 168 -7.00 -8.06 -34.98
C TRP A 168 -7.36 -7.16 -36.18
N LEU A 169 -6.36 -6.56 -36.84
CA LEU A 169 -6.54 -5.77 -38.08
C LEU A 169 -6.11 -6.55 -39.32
N VAL A 170 -5.51 -7.73 -39.14
CA VAL A 170 -5.14 -8.60 -40.23
C VAL A 170 -6.37 -9.46 -40.53
N ASP A 171 -7.13 -9.09 -41.56
CA ASP A 171 -8.20 -9.95 -42.09
C ASP A 171 -7.51 -11.17 -42.73
N SER A 172 -7.34 -12.25 -41.96
CA SER A 172 -7.05 -13.56 -42.52
C SER A 172 -8.35 -14.35 -42.56
N ASP A 173 -8.73 -14.81 -43.76
CA ASP A 173 -9.81 -15.80 -43.95
C ASP A 173 -9.58 -17.06 -43.09
N ASP A 174 -8.34 -17.28 -42.62
CA ASP A 174 -7.90 -18.35 -41.73
C ASP A 174 -8.12 -18.10 -40.23
N ASP A 175 -8.54 -16.91 -39.77
CA ASP A 175 -8.65 -16.61 -38.31
C ASP A 175 -9.71 -17.48 -37.60
N ASP A 176 -10.74 -17.93 -38.33
CA ASP A 176 -11.76 -18.86 -37.84
C ASP A 176 -11.26 -20.32 -37.83
N GLU A 177 -10.24 -20.66 -38.64
CA GLU A 177 -9.61 -21.98 -38.69
C GLU A 177 -8.31 -22.06 -37.85
N GLU A 178 -7.77 -20.91 -37.41
CA GLU A 178 -6.56 -20.84 -36.61
C GLU A 178 -6.77 -21.51 -35.23
N PRO A 179 -5.96 -22.52 -34.86
CA PRO A 179 -6.04 -23.11 -33.53
C PRO A 179 -5.83 -22.05 -32.45
N ARG A 180 -6.69 -22.05 -31.40
CA ARG A 180 -6.64 -21.08 -30.29
C ARG A 180 -5.23 -20.85 -29.74
N VAL A 181 -4.42 -21.91 -29.63
CA VAL A 181 -3.03 -21.84 -29.13
C VAL A 181 -2.13 -20.99 -30.04
N ALA A 182 -2.24 -21.13 -31.36
CA ALA A 182 -1.48 -20.33 -32.32
C ALA A 182 -1.91 -18.86 -32.24
N ARG A 183 -3.22 -18.61 -32.17
CA ARG A 183 -3.78 -17.27 -31.97
C ARG A 183 -3.27 -16.63 -30.70
N THR A 184 -3.32 -17.33 -29.57
CA THR A 184 -2.77 -16.87 -28.28
C THR A 184 -1.29 -16.52 -28.40
N ALA A 185 -0.47 -17.35 -29.04
CA ALA A 185 0.97 -17.10 -29.21
C ALA A 185 1.26 -15.86 -30.07
N ARG A 186 0.50 -15.65 -31.16
CA ARG A 186 0.60 -14.46 -32.03
C ARG A 186 0.35 -13.18 -31.23
N TYR A 187 -0.71 -13.15 -30.44
CA TYR A 187 -1.04 -11.99 -29.59
C TYR A 187 0.00 -11.76 -28.48
N MET A 188 0.47 -12.82 -27.83
CA MET A 188 1.52 -12.75 -26.81
C MET A 188 2.81 -12.13 -27.36
N ALA A 189 3.27 -12.60 -28.52
CA ALA A 189 4.48 -12.09 -29.18
C ALA A 189 4.33 -10.61 -29.57
N TRP A 190 3.17 -10.24 -30.11
CA TRP A 190 2.89 -8.84 -30.48
C TRP A 190 2.86 -7.90 -29.25
N ILE A 191 2.27 -8.34 -28.13
CA ILE A 191 2.29 -7.58 -26.87
C ILE A 191 3.72 -7.45 -26.36
N GLU A 192 4.50 -8.53 -26.35
CA GLU A 192 5.88 -8.54 -25.87
C GLU A 192 6.76 -7.60 -26.70
N GLU A 193 6.64 -7.61 -28.03
CA GLU A 193 7.36 -6.69 -28.91
C GLU A 193 6.98 -5.23 -28.66
N ARG A 194 5.68 -4.94 -28.48
CA ARG A 194 5.18 -3.58 -28.33
C ARG A 194 5.43 -2.99 -26.94
N THR A 195 5.33 -3.80 -25.90
CA THR A 195 5.32 -3.34 -24.50
C THR A 195 6.57 -3.76 -23.72
N SER A 196 7.44 -4.59 -24.31
CA SER A 196 8.55 -5.27 -23.61
C SER A 196 8.10 -6.12 -22.42
N VAL A 197 6.82 -6.51 -22.36
CA VAL A 197 6.22 -7.29 -21.28
C VAL A 197 5.64 -8.58 -21.86
N ARG A 198 6.13 -9.73 -21.38
CA ARG A 198 5.57 -11.03 -21.71
C ARG A 198 4.36 -11.34 -20.83
N PRO A 199 3.13 -11.45 -21.38
CA PRO A 199 1.94 -11.71 -20.57
C PRO A 199 1.91 -13.14 -19.99
N LEU A 200 1.19 -13.31 -18.88
CA LEU A 200 0.81 -14.63 -18.33
C LEU A 200 -0.35 -15.24 -19.12
N THR A 201 -1.29 -14.39 -19.54
CA THR A 201 -2.41 -14.78 -20.39
C THR A 201 -2.85 -13.63 -21.26
N VAL A 202 -3.50 -13.96 -22.38
CA VAL A 202 -4.10 -13.01 -23.32
C VAL A 202 -5.53 -13.44 -23.61
N LEU A 203 -6.41 -12.46 -23.74
CA LEU A 203 -7.79 -12.55 -24.13
C LEU A 203 -7.97 -11.71 -25.40
N PRO A 204 -7.87 -12.31 -26.59
CA PRO A 204 -8.27 -11.67 -27.84
C PRO A 204 -9.75 -11.29 -27.80
N LEU A 205 -10.06 -10.07 -28.22
CA LEU A 205 -11.42 -9.53 -28.27
C LEU A 205 -11.86 -9.32 -29.72
N SER A 206 -13.03 -9.83 -30.06
CA SER A 206 -13.69 -9.71 -31.36
C SER A 206 -15.19 -9.61 -31.13
N ASP A 207 -15.70 -8.37 -31.13
CA ASP A 207 -17.06 -7.96 -30.80
C ASP A 207 -17.58 -8.50 -29.45
N VAL A 208 -17.97 -7.59 -28.56
CA VAL A 208 -18.45 -7.96 -27.22
C VAL A 208 -19.95 -7.80 -27.13
N ARG A 209 -20.62 -8.60 -26.30
CA ARG A 209 -22.07 -8.52 -26.10
C ARG A 209 -22.37 -7.79 -24.80
N ALA A 210 -23.21 -6.76 -24.90
CA ALA A 210 -23.81 -6.08 -23.75
C ALA A 210 -24.78 -7.01 -23.00
N GLU A 211 -25.22 -6.58 -21.81
CA GLU A 211 -26.17 -7.33 -20.98
C GLU A 211 -27.52 -7.58 -21.66
N ASP A 212 -28.00 -6.59 -22.41
CA ASP A 212 -29.25 -6.66 -23.18
C ASP A 212 -29.14 -7.50 -24.48
N GLY A 213 -27.95 -8.05 -24.75
CA GLY A 213 -27.64 -8.85 -25.93
C GLY A 213 -27.19 -8.03 -27.15
N THR A 214 -27.12 -6.70 -27.05
CA THR A 214 -26.63 -5.83 -28.11
C THR A 214 -25.16 -6.14 -28.41
N LEU A 215 -24.84 -6.31 -29.70
CA LEU A 215 -23.46 -6.47 -30.16
C LEU A 215 -22.76 -5.11 -30.17
N ILE A 216 -21.66 -5.01 -29.45
CA ILE A 216 -20.79 -3.84 -29.41
C ILE A 216 -19.56 -4.16 -30.27
N PRO A 217 -19.37 -3.44 -31.40
CA PRO A 217 -18.15 -3.55 -32.18
C PRO A 217 -16.94 -3.18 -31.32
N LEU A 218 -16.03 -4.12 -31.15
CA LEU A 218 -14.82 -3.96 -30.35
C LEU A 218 -13.78 -4.99 -30.78
N ARG A 219 -12.57 -4.53 -31.09
CA ARG A 219 -11.44 -5.40 -31.42
C ARG A 219 -10.28 -5.09 -30.50
N GLY A 220 -9.46 -6.09 -30.18
CA GLY A 220 -8.29 -5.84 -29.34
C GLY A 220 -7.81 -7.05 -28.58
N VAL A 221 -7.13 -6.76 -27.48
CA VAL A 221 -6.64 -7.77 -26.54
C VAL A 221 -6.60 -7.22 -25.13
N LEU A 222 -7.08 -8.02 -24.18
CA LEU A 222 -6.76 -7.85 -22.77
C LEU A 222 -5.70 -8.87 -22.38
N PHE A 223 -4.85 -8.56 -21.41
CA PHE A 223 -3.78 -9.44 -20.98
C PHE A 223 -3.40 -9.21 -19.52
N VAL A 224 -2.80 -10.22 -18.91
CA VAL A 224 -2.29 -10.14 -17.54
C VAL A 224 -0.75 -10.06 -17.58
N PRO A 225 -0.12 -8.98 -17.07
CA PRO A 225 1.34 -8.88 -17.01
C PRO A 225 1.94 -9.88 -15.99
N PRO A 226 3.23 -10.23 -16.10
CA PRO A 226 3.87 -11.33 -15.38
C PRO A 226 4.13 -11.08 -13.90
N ARG A 227 4.09 -9.82 -13.47
CA ARG A 227 4.21 -9.46 -12.05
C ARG A 227 3.32 -8.26 -11.77
N SER A 228 2.78 -8.23 -10.56
CA SER A 228 2.38 -6.98 -9.94
C SER A 228 3.64 -6.19 -9.55
N ILE A 229 3.97 -5.09 -10.24
CA ILE A 229 4.81 -4.06 -9.64
C ILE A 229 3.91 -3.38 -8.61
N VAL A 230 3.95 -3.83 -7.36
CA VAL A 230 3.34 -3.12 -6.23
C VAL A 230 4.13 -1.82 -6.03
N SER A 231 3.87 -0.86 -6.91
CA SER A 231 4.35 0.50 -6.96
C SER A 231 3.11 1.38 -7.08
N ILE A 232 3.21 2.60 -6.58
CA ILE A 232 2.15 3.62 -6.40
C ILE A 232 1.33 3.93 -7.68
N GLN A 233 1.65 3.34 -8.82
CA GLN A 233 0.87 3.39 -10.05
C GLN A 233 -0.02 2.14 -10.15
N GLU A 234 -1.26 2.28 -9.67
CA GLU A 234 -2.32 1.28 -9.84
C GLU A 234 -2.39 0.80 -11.31
N TYR A 235 -2.32 -0.52 -11.50
CA TYR A 235 -2.55 -1.17 -12.78
C TYR A 235 -4.05 -1.13 -13.18
N GLY A 236 -4.36 -1.57 -14.40
CA GLY A 236 -5.68 -1.43 -15.01
C GLY A 236 -5.67 -0.56 -16.27
N ASP A 237 -4.48 -0.16 -16.73
CA ASP A 237 -4.34 0.72 -17.88
C ASP A 237 -4.79 -0.01 -19.17
N VAL A 238 -5.84 0.52 -19.79
CA VAL A 238 -6.25 0.15 -21.15
C VAL A 238 -5.88 1.27 -22.09
N THR A 239 -5.09 0.94 -23.11
CA THR A 239 -4.89 1.81 -24.27
C THR A 239 -6.12 1.72 -25.17
N VAL A 240 -6.82 2.84 -25.32
CA VAL A 240 -8.07 2.90 -26.08
C VAL A 240 -7.87 3.65 -27.38
N TYR A 241 -8.20 2.96 -28.47
CA TYR A 241 -8.39 3.50 -29.78
C TYR A 241 -9.89 3.63 -30.07
N VAL A 242 -10.25 4.67 -30.81
CA VAL A 242 -11.61 4.84 -31.35
C VAL A 242 -11.47 5.08 -32.84
N ARG A 243 -11.89 4.09 -33.64
CA ARG A 243 -11.77 4.13 -35.11
C ARG A 243 -10.31 4.30 -35.50
N HIS A 244 -9.46 3.43 -34.94
CA HIS A 244 -8.02 3.40 -35.19
C HIS A 244 -7.20 4.61 -34.71
N MET A 245 -7.84 5.62 -34.10
CA MET A 245 -7.13 6.76 -33.50
C MET A 245 -6.90 6.52 -32.03
N LEU A 246 -5.66 6.72 -31.57
CA LEU A 246 -5.34 6.71 -30.14
C LEU A 246 -6.10 7.85 -29.44
N ILE A 247 -6.85 7.53 -28.39
CA ILE A 247 -7.51 8.52 -27.52
C ILE A 247 -6.76 8.66 -26.21
N THR A 248 -6.46 7.53 -25.55
CA THR A 248 -5.76 7.52 -24.27
C THR A 248 -4.98 6.22 -24.11
N GLU A 249 -3.83 6.28 -23.45
CA GLU A 249 -3.01 5.11 -23.14
C GLU A 249 -3.38 4.48 -21.79
N ARG A 250 -4.13 5.20 -20.96
CA ARG A 250 -4.39 4.86 -19.55
C ARG A 250 -5.86 5.07 -19.17
N GLU A 251 -6.77 4.43 -19.89
CA GLU A 251 -8.16 4.38 -19.44
C GLU A 251 -8.32 3.28 -18.39
N ARG A 252 -8.31 3.70 -17.14
CA ARG A 252 -8.40 2.82 -15.97
C ARG A 252 -9.82 2.41 -15.65
N ASP A 253 -10.79 3.25 -15.97
CA ASP A 253 -12.17 3.02 -15.54
C ASP A 253 -12.94 2.16 -16.53
N LEU A 254 -12.32 1.77 -17.66
CA LEU A 254 -12.97 0.91 -18.65
C LEU A 254 -13.04 -0.56 -18.22
N LEU A 255 -12.15 -0.98 -17.31
CA LEU A 255 -12.22 -2.30 -16.68
C LEU A 255 -12.93 -2.20 -15.33
N PRO A 256 -13.57 -3.28 -14.86
CA PRO A 256 -14.18 -3.29 -13.54
C PRO A 256 -13.12 -3.11 -12.47
N ALA A 257 -13.50 -2.51 -11.34
CA ALA A 257 -12.56 -2.14 -10.28
C ALA A 257 -11.74 -3.32 -9.74
N TRP A 258 -12.23 -4.56 -9.85
CA TRP A 258 -11.49 -5.75 -9.41
C TRP A 258 -10.41 -6.20 -10.40
N ALA A 259 -10.53 -5.85 -11.68
CA ALA A 259 -9.63 -6.28 -12.75
C ALA A 259 -8.40 -5.37 -12.89
N ARG A 260 -7.99 -4.69 -11.82
CA ARG A 260 -6.82 -3.79 -11.82
C ARG A 260 -5.52 -4.51 -12.17
N PHE A 261 -5.44 -5.84 -12.08
CA PHE A 261 -4.27 -6.60 -12.51
C PHE A 261 -4.25 -6.92 -14.02
N VAL A 262 -5.25 -6.44 -14.78
CA VAL A 262 -5.38 -6.64 -16.23
C VAL A 262 -4.98 -5.35 -16.97
N SER A 263 -4.34 -5.51 -18.11
CA SER A 263 -4.04 -4.42 -19.06
C SER A 263 -4.66 -4.73 -20.41
N GLY A 264 -4.78 -3.72 -21.27
CA GLY A 264 -5.41 -3.94 -22.56
C GLY A 264 -5.01 -2.94 -23.63
N ILE A 265 -5.21 -3.36 -24.88
CA ILE A 265 -5.18 -2.49 -26.05
C ILE A 265 -6.44 -2.81 -26.84
N ILE A 266 -7.34 -1.85 -26.97
CA ILE A 266 -8.62 -2.03 -27.66
C ILE A 266 -8.86 -0.95 -28.69
N ASP A 267 -9.64 -1.27 -29.70
CA ASP A 267 -10.25 -0.33 -30.64
C ASP A 267 -11.78 -0.52 -30.57
N CYS A 268 -12.48 0.51 -30.10
CA CYS A 268 -13.93 0.47 -29.94
C CYS A 268 -14.57 1.71 -30.59
N PRO A 269 -15.14 1.60 -31.80
CA PRO A 269 -15.78 2.72 -32.49
C PRO A 269 -17.05 3.22 -31.81
N SER A 270 -17.60 2.44 -30.87
CA SER A 270 -18.80 2.76 -30.08
C SER A 270 -18.53 3.75 -28.94
N LEU A 271 -17.27 3.88 -28.49
CA LEU A 271 -16.92 4.80 -27.41
C LEU A 271 -16.89 6.25 -27.92
N ASN A 272 -17.30 7.18 -27.05
CA ASN A 272 -17.34 8.60 -27.34
C ASN A 272 -16.14 9.35 -26.73
N PRO A 273 -15.18 9.84 -27.54
CA PRO A 273 -14.13 10.70 -27.04
C PRO A 273 -14.68 12.11 -26.69
N THR A 274 -13.96 12.81 -25.81
CA THR A 274 -14.18 14.23 -25.56
C THR A 274 -13.78 15.09 -26.78
N ALA A 275 -14.11 16.39 -26.74
CA ALA A 275 -13.76 17.30 -27.84
C ALA A 275 -12.23 17.42 -28.05
N SER A 276 -11.42 17.32 -26.98
CA SER A 276 -9.95 17.29 -27.07
C SER A 276 -9.41 15.97 -27.64
N ARG A 277 -10.19 14.88 -27.54
CA ARG A 277 -9.81 13.51 -27.90
C ARG A 277 -8.66 12.94 -27.07
N GLU A 278 -8.48 13.44 -25.85
CA GLU A 278 -7.48 12.93 -24.90
C GLU A 278 -8.10 12.02 -23.84
N THR A 279 -9.42 12.03 -23.72
CA THR A 279 -10.19 11.28 -22.74
C THR A 279 -11.51 10.80 -23.33
N LEU A 280 -12.10 9.80 -22.68
CA LEU A 280 -13.42 9.30 -23.02
C LEU A 280 -14.50 9.99 -22.19
N ARG A 281 -15.72 10.00 -22.73
CA ARG A 281 -16.91 10.40 -21.98
C ARG A 281 -17.46 9.17 -21.25
N HIS A 282 -17.63 9.29 -19.94
CA HIS A 282 -18.29 8.28 -19.11
C HIS A 282 -19.81 8.38 -19.26
N ASP A 283 -20.32 7.91 -20.40
CA ASP A 283 -21.74 7.84 -20.74
C ASP A 283 -22.29 6.40 -20.70
N GLU A 284 -23.53 6.19 -21.13
CA GLU A 284 -24.18 4.87 -21.14
C GLU A 284 -23.43 3.86 -22.02
N LEU A 285 -22.79 4.30 -23.12
CA LEU A 285 -22.01 3.42 -24.00
C LEU A 285 -20.71 2.99 -23.31
N PHE A 286 -20.07 3.89 -22.55
CA PHE A 286 -18.91 3.54 -21.73
C PHE A 286 -19.26 2.45 -20.71
N ALA A 287 -20.38 2.62 -19.99
CA ALA A 287 -20.84 1.64 -19.01
C ALA A 287 -21.18 0.28 -19.67
N ALA A 288 -21.81 0.29 -20.84
CA ALA A 288 -22.12 -0.93 -21.59
C ALA A 288 -20.86 -1.67 -22.05
N VAL A 289 -19.83 -0.95 -22.50
CA VAL A 289 -18.53 -1.54 -22.86
C VAL A 289 -17.85 -2.13 -21.61
N GLN A 290 -17.82 -1.40 -20.50
CA GLN A 290 -17.23 -1.87 -19.24
C GLN A 290 -17.87 -3.19 -18.79
N ALA A 291 -19.21 -3.27 -18.77
CA ALA A 291 -19.93 -4.49 -18.39
C ALA A 291 -19.67 -5.66 -19.35
N ALA A 292 -19.60 -5.39 -20.66
CA ALA A 292 -19.30 -6.41 -21.66
C ALA A 292 -17.86 -6.97 -21.51
N LEU A 293 -16.88 -6.10 -21.20
CA LEU A 293 -15.50 -6.51 -20.92
C LEU A 293 -15.39 -7.30 -19.62
N GLU A 294 -16.11 -6.90 -18.57
CA GLU A 294 -16.19 -7.65 -17.31
C GLU A 294 -16.68 -9.08 -17.53
N LYS A 295 -17.77 -9.25 -18.28
CA LYS A 295 -18.31 -10.56 -18.66
C LYS A 295 -17.30 -11.39 -19.44
N ALA A 296 -16.60 -10.78 -20.41
CA ALA A 296 -15.58 -11.46 -21.21
C ALA A 296 -14.39 -11.92 -20.35
N LEU A 297 -13.95 -11.10 -19.41
CA LEU A 297 -12.89 -11.44 -18.46
C LEU A 297 -13.29 -12.59 -17.55
N PHE A 298 -14.51 -12.58 -17.00
CA PHE A 298 -14.98 -13.67 -16.16
C PHE A 298 -15.02 -14.99 -16.92
N ALA A 299 -15.56 -15.00 -18.15
CA ALA A 299 -15.60 -16.19 -18.99
C ALA A 299 -14.19 -16.72 -19.31
N HIS A 300 -13.23 -15.82 -19.56
CA HIS A 300 -11.83 -16.20 -19.79
C HIS A 300 -11.19 -16.84 -18.55
N PHE A 301 -11.42 -16.26 -17.37
CA PHE A 301 -10.87 -16.81 -16.12
C PHE A 301 -11.55 -18.12 -15.70
N GLU A 302 -12.85 -18.32 -15.98
CA GLU A 302 -13.50 -19.66 -15.84
C GLU A 302 -12.81 -20.67 -16.73
N HIS A 303 -12.63 -20.32 -18.00
CA HIS A 303 -12.00 -21.21 -18.97
C HIS A 303 -10.57 -21.60 -18.52
N LEU A 304 -9.80 -20.65 -17.99
CA LEU A 304 -8.47 -20.94 -17.43
C LEU A 304 -8.55 -21.83 -16.18
N ALA A 305 -9.48 -21.57 -15.27
CA ALA A 305 -9.65 -22.41 -14.07
C ALA A 305 -10.00 -23.86 -14.43
N ASP A 306 -10.85 -24.08 -15.44
CA ASP A 306 -11.32 -25.41 -15.84
C ASP A 306 -10.32 -26.17 -16.71
N HIS A 307 -9.61 -25.47 -17.61
CA HIS A 307 -8.80 -26.10 -18.66
C HIS A 307 -7.29 -25.88 -18.53
N ALA A 308 -6.85 -24.91 -17.73
CA ALA A 308 -5.45 -24.56 -17.50
C ALA A 308 -5.19 -24.13 -16.04
N PRO A 309 -5.52 -24.98 -15.04
CA PRO A 309 -5.51 -24.60 -13.64
C PRO A 309 -4.14 -24.15 -13.12
N LEU A 310 -3.04 -24.66 -13.69
CA LEU A 310 -1.69 -24.23 -13.36
C LEU A 310 -1.41 -22.80 -13.82
N ASP A 311 -1.89 -22.41 -15.01
CA ASP A 311 -1.75 -21.05 -15.53
C ASP A 311 -2.61 -20.08 -14.70
N TRP A 312 -3.83 -20.50 -14.34
CA TRP A 312 -4.69 -19.74 -13.44
C TRP A 312 -4.06 -19.54 -12.06
N GLN A 313 -3.50 -20.59 -11.46
CA GLN A 313 -2.79 -20.50 -10.19
C GLN A 313 -1.59 -19.55 -10.29
N ALA A 314 -0.81 -19.61 -11.38
CA ALA A 314 0.32 -18.70 -11.59
C ALA A 314 -0.12 -17.24 -11.67
N ILE A 315 -1.25 -16.95 -12.32
CA ILE A 315 -1.85 -15.61 -12.36
C ILE A 315 -2.26 -15.14 -10.96
N VAL A 316 -2.97 -16.00 -10.21
CA VAL A 316 -3.42 -15.67 -8.86
C VAL A 316 -2.24 -15.38 -7.94
N GLN A 317 -1.18 -16.19 -8.01
CA GLN A 317 0.03 -16.00 -7.22
C GLN A 317 0.81 -14.74 -7.63
N ALA A 318 0.94 -14.46 -8.92
CA ALA A 318 1.65 -13.26 -9.41
C ALA A 318 0.97 -11.94 -9.00
N HIS A 319 -0.34 -11.98 -8.75
CA HIS A 319 -1.18 -10.83 -8.39
C HIS A 319 -1.91 -11.02 -7.05
N ASN A 320 -1.33 -11.84 -6.16
CA ASN A 320 -1.95 -12.32 -4.93
C ASN A 320 -2.59 -11.20 -4.09
N ASP A 321 -1.85 -10.11 -3.84
CA ASP A 321 -2.32 -9.02 -2.99
C ASP A 321 -3.47 -8.21 -3.61
N LEU A 322 -3.42 -7.96 -4.93
CA LEU A 322 -4.49 -7.28 -5.66
C LEU A 322 -5.75 -8.15 -5.68
N ILE A 323 -5.59 -9.43 -6.00
CA ILE A 323 -6.71 -10.38 -6.07
C ILE A 323 -7.34 -10.57 -4.69
N LYS A 324 -6.55 -10.71 -3.61
CA LYS A 324 -7.07 -10.72 -2.23
C LYS A 324 -7.89 -9.47 -1.93
N GLY A 325 -7.34 -8.28 -2.19
CA GLY A 325 -8.02 -7.01 -1.90
C GLY A 325 -9.34 -6.85 -2.65
N TRP A 326 -9.34 -7.13 -3.95
CA TRP A 326 -10.50 -6.90 -4.80
C TRP A 326 -11.56 -7.99 -4.72
N SER A 327 -11.17 -9.25 -4.50
CA SER A 327 -12.12 -10.36 -4.38
C SER A 327 -13.06 -10.20 -3.18
N VAL A 328 -12.65 -9.55 -2.10
CA VAL A 328 -13.53 -9.23 -0.96
C VAL A 328 -14.77 -8.43 -1.39
N ARG A 329 -14.66 -7.64 -2.47
CA ARG A 329 -15.75 -6.83 -3.03
C ARG A 329 -16.43 -7.47 -4.25
N ALA A 330 -15.95 -8.62 -4.72
CA ALA A 330 -16.43 -9.31 -5.90
C ALA A 330 -16.67 -10.80 -5.58
N PRO A 331 -17.88 -11.18 -5.11
CA PRO A 331 -18.18 -12.54 -4.63
C PRO A 331 -17.88 -13.65 -5.65
N GLU A 332 -18.18 -13.40 -6.93
CA GLU A 332 -17.91 -14.36 -8.02
C GLU A 332 -16.41 -14.64 -8.18
N LEU A 333 -15.59 -13.59 -8.12
CA LEU A 333 -14.13 -13.73 -8.13
C LEU A 333 -13.64 -14.44 -6.87
N PHE A 334 -14.18 -14.08 -5.70
CA PHE A 334 -13.80 -14.65 -4.40
C PHE A 334 -13.86 -16.17 -4.41
N THR A 335 -14.97 -16.75 -4.83
CA THR A 335 -15.15 -18.22 -4.82
C THR A 335 -14.16 -18.96 -5.72
N ARG A 336 -13.59 -18.29 -6.74
CA ARG A 336 -12.64 -18.89 -7.69
C ARG A 336 -11.18 -18.74 -7.28
N VAL A 337 -10.88 -17.81 -6.37
CA VAL A 337 -9.51 -17.52 -5.92
C VAL A 337 -9.28 -17.87 -4.45
N ALA A 338 -10.35 -18.12 -3.69
CA ALA A 338 -10.35 -18.41 -2.25
C ALA A 338 -9.27 -19.41 -1.82
N ASP A 339 -9.13 -20.49 -2.58
CA ASP A 339 -8.22 -21.60 -2.30
C ASP A 339 -6.86 -21.47 -2.99
N LEU A 340 -6.65 -20.43 -3.80
CA LEU A 340 -5.45 -20.21 -4.61
C LEU A 340 -4.56 -19.09 -4.10
N VAL A 341 -5.14 -18.12 -3.39
CA VAL A 341 -4.37 -17.03 -2.77
C VAL A 341 -3.49 -17.56 -1.64
N SER A 342 -2.33 -16.92 -1.47
CA SER A 342 -1.35 -17.27 -0.45
C SER A 342 -1.27 -16.22 0.66
N PHE A 343 -0.91 -16.70 1.84
CA PHE A 343 -0.69 -15.90 3.04
C PHE A 343 0.70 -16.16 3.59
N LYS A 344 1.33 -15.10 4.11
CA LYS A 344 2.51 -15.25 4.95
C LYS A 344 2.07 -15.89 6.26
N THR A 345 2.78 -16.93 6.70
CA THR A 345 2.48 -17.62 7.96
C THR A 345 3.76 -17.86 8.76
N SER A 346 3.60 -18.30 10.01
CA SER A 346 4.71 -18.77 10.85
C SER A 346 5.48 -19.97 10.27
N ARG A 347 4.97 -20.61 9.20
CA ARG A 347 5.56 -21.77 8.52
C ARG A 347 5.91 -21.51 7.05
N GLY A 348 6.07 -20.24 6.68
CA GLY A 348 6.29 -19.83 5.31
C GLY A 348 5.00 -19.43 4.63
N GLU A 349 5.03 -19.37 3.30
CA GLU A 349 3.89 -18.95 2.51
C GLU A 349 2.99 -20.16 2.21
N LEU A 350 1.71 -20.07 2.58
CA LEU A 350 0.73 -21.15 2.45
C LEU A 350 -0.59 -20.61 1.87
N THR A 351 -1.25 -21.43 1.05
CA THR A 351 -2.66 -21.23 0.70
C THR A 351 -3.58 -21.63 1.86
N LEU A 352 -4.85 -21.20 1.85
CA LEU A 352 -5.80 -21.60 2.89
C LEU A 352 -6.05 -23.12 2.97
N PRO A 353 -6.17 -23.87 1.86
CA PRO A 353 -6.25 -25.33 1.93
C PRO A 353 -5.01 -25.99 2.56
N GLU A 354 -3.82 -25.47 2.27
CA GLU A 354 -2.57 -25.96 2.88
C GLU A 354 -2.53 -25.64 4.38
N TYR A 355 -2.87 -24.41 4.74
CA TYR A 355 -2.97 -23.97 6.12
C TYR A 355 -3.97 -24.80 6.93
N LEU A 356 -5.17 -25.05 6.39
CA LEU A 356 -6.23 -25.82 7.05
C LEU A 356 -5.90 -27.31 7.20
N ARG A 357 -4.96 -27.84 6.40
CA ARG A 357 -4.42 -29.18 6.60
C ARG A 357 -3.58 -29.27 7.87
N GLU A 358 -2.86 -28.21 8.21
CA GLU A 358 -2.07 -28.10 9.44
C GLU A 358 -2.91 -27.67 10.65
N ASN A 359 -3.93 -26.84 10.42
CA ASN A 359 -4.85 -26.34 11.43
C ASN A 359 -6.31 -26.71 11.10
N PRO A 360 -6.71 -27.98 11.31
CA PRO A 360 -8.07 -28.41 10.95
C PRO A 360 -9.16 -27.58 11.64
N GLY A 361 -10.01 -26.98 10.80
CA GLY A 361 -11.26 -26.36 11.23
C GLY A 361 -11.13 -25.00 11.93
N ARG A 362 -10.00 -24.28 11.79
CA ARG A 362 -9.86 -22.91 12.31
C ARG A 362 -8.72 -22.15 11.66
N ILE A 363 -8.88 -20.84 11.53
CA ILE A 363 -7.88 -19.90 11.04
C ILE A 363 -7.46 -18.98 12.18
N PHE A 364 -6.16 -18.91 12.41
CA PHE A 364 -5.53 -17.99 13.37
C PHE A 364 -4.73 -16.94 12.63
N TYR A 365 -4.91 -15.67 12.98
CA TYR A 365 -4.18 -14.57 12.36
C TYR A 365 -3.78 -13.50 13.38
N TYR A 366 -2.76 -12.70 13.05
CA TYR A 366 -2.49 -11.41 13.73
C TYR A 366 -2.41 -10.29 12.70
N ASP A 367 -2.82 -9.08 13.08
CA ASP A 367 -2.81 -7.89 12.20
C ASP A 367 -1.84 -6.78 12.69
N ASN A 368 -1.10 -7.05 13.76
CA ASN A 368 -0.12 -6.16 14.37
C ASN A 368 1.11 -6.96 14.84
N GLU A 369 2.31 -6.37 14.87
CA GLU A 369 3.54 -7.07 15.31
C GLU A 369 3.71 -7.11 16.83
N ASP A 370 3.01 -6.24 17.57
CA ASP A 370 3.36 -5.91 18.95
C ASP A 370 3.17 -7.10 19.90
N GLY A 371 4.31 -7.71 20.27
CA GLY A 371 4.45 -8.88 21.14
C GLY A 371 3.65 -10.10 20.71
N VAL A 372 3.50 -10.25 19.40
CA VAL A 372 3.03 -11.49 18.76
C VAL A 372 4.00 -12.65 19.01
N THR A 373 5.28 -12.38 19.27
CA THR A 373 6.32 -13.39 19.50
C THR A 373 5.96 -14.42 20.57
N GLN A 374 5.39 -14.00 21.71
CA GLN A 374 4.99 -14.94 22.76
C GLN A 374 3.87 -15.86 22.30
N ALA A 375 2.86 -15.29 21.66
CA ALA A 375 1.74 -16.05 21.17
C ALA A 375 2.17 -17.02 20.05
N LEU A 376 3.04 -16.59 19.12
CA LEU A 376 3.64 -17.50 18.14
C LEU A 376 4.38 -18.66 18.80
N ALA A 377 5.15 -18.41 19.87
CA ALA A 377 5.85 -19.48 20.59
C ALA A 377 4.89 -20.51 21.22
N LEU A 378 3.79 -20.04 21.81
CA LEU A 378 2.75 -20.92 22.39
C LEU A 378 2.02 -21.73 21.30
N PHE A 379 1.73 -21.11 20.16
CA PHE A 379 1.08 -21.78 19.03
C PHE A 379 2.01 -22.80 18.36
N GLU A 380 3.29 -22.46 18.16
CA GLU A 380 4.27 -23.37 17.56
C GLU A 380 4.47 -24.62 18.43
N ALA A 381 4.47 -24.48 19.75
CA ALA A 381 4.56 -25.62 20.66
C ALA A 381 3.33 -26.56 20.58
N ARG A 382 2.17 -26.03 20.16
CA ARG A 382 0.97 -26.80 19.82
C ARG A 382 0.94 -27.28 18.37
N ARG A 383 1.99 -26.97 17.60
CA ARG A 383 2.10 -27.18 16.14
C ARG A 383 1.03 -26.48 15.32
N LEU A 384 0.52 -25.35 15.82
CA LEU A 384 -0.49 -24.53 15.15
C LEU A 384 0.19 -23.43 14.33
N ALA A 385 -0.12 -23.37 13.04
CA ALA A 385 0.33 -22.29 12.16
C ALA A 385 -0.45 -20.99 12.44
N VAL A 386 0.15 -19.82 12.20
CA VAL A 386 -0.53 -18.53 12.36
C VAL A 386 -0.29 -17.67 11.13
N ILE A 387 -1.35 -17.05 10.61
CA ILE A 387 -1.31 -16.13 9.47
C ILE A 387 -0.87 -14.74 9.91
N ASP A 388 0.09 -14.16 9.18
CA ASP A 388 0.43 -12.75 9.24
C ASP A 388 -0.52 -11.97 8.34
N ALA A 389 -1.54 -11.33 8.92
CA ALA A 389 -2.57 -10.59 8.23
C ALA A 389 -2.40 -9.06 8.36
N ARG A 390 -1.15 -8.59 8.51
CA ARG A 390 -0.82 -7.15 8.56
C ARG A 390 -1.07 -6.43 7.24
N TRP A 391 -1.10 -7.17 6.12
CA TRP A 391 -1.46 -6.60 4.85
C TRP A 391 -2.95 -6.22 4.83
N PHE A 392 -3.28 -5.04 4.30
CA PHE A 392 -4.59 -4.40 4.48
C PHE A 392 -5.78 -5.27 4.02
N ALA A 393 -5.56 -6.14 3.03
CA ALA A 393 -6.59 -7.01 2.47
C ALA A 393 -6.78 -8.32 3.25
N ASP A 394 -5.77 -8.78 3.99
CA ASP A 394 -5.72 -10.15 4.50
C ASP A 394 -6.81 -10.38 5.55
N THR A 395 -6.93 -9.48 6.53
CA THR A 395 -7.95 -9.62 7.58
C THR A 395 -9.38 -9.64 7.01
N ALA A 396 -9.66 -8.80 6.01
CA ALA A 396 -10.97 -8.75 5.36
C ALA A 396 -11.24 -10.03 4.56
N PHE A 397 -10.22 -10.51 3.84
CA PHE A 397 -10.30 -11.76 3.08
C PHE A 397 -10.54 -12.96 3.98
N LEU A 398 -9.75 -13.12 5.06
CA LEU A 398 -9.90 -14.23 6.00
C LEU A 398 -11.30 -14.25 6.61
N LYS A 399 -11.83 -13.09 7.03
CA LYS A 399 -13.18 -12.98 7.57
C LYS A 399 -14.25 -13.37 6.54
N ALA A 400 -14.12 -12.93 5.29
CA ALA A 400 -15.02 -13.33 4.21
C ALA A 400 -14.95 -14.85 3.95
N TYR A 401 -13.75 -15.42 3.94
CA TYR A 401 -13.54 -16.86 3.80
C TYR A 401 -14.23 -17.64 4.91
N GLY A 402 -14.03 -17.23 6.16
CA GLY A 402 -14.67 -17.88 7.31
C GLY A 402 -16.21 -17.83 7.26
N GLN A 403 -16.77 -16.70 6.81
CA GLN A 403 -18.22 -16.55 6.62
C GLN A 403 -18.77 -17.45 5.52
N ILE A 404 -18.09 -17.53 4.38
CA ILE A 404 -18.55 -18.28 3.20
C ILE A 404 -18.40 -19.80 3.41
N TYR A 405 -17.26 -20.23 3.94
CA TYR A 405 -16.91 -21.65 4.07
C TYR A 405 -17.16 -22.23 5.47
N GLY A 406 -17.70 -21.42 6.40
CA GLY A 406 -18.02 -21.87 7.76
C GLY A 406 -16.79 -22.20 8.61
N VAL A 407 -15.65 -21.58 8.32
CA VAL A 407 -14.40 -21.78 9.07
C VAL A 407 -14.24 -20.68 10.12
N PRO A 408 -14.10 -21.00 11.42
CA PRO A 408 -13.79 -20.02 12.45
C PRO A 408 -12.50 -19.25 12.13
N VAL A 409 -12.56 -17.92 12.18
CA VAL A 409 -11.42 -17.02 11.96
C VAL A 409 -11.20 -16.24 13.24
N GLU A 410 -10.10 -16.52 13.91
CA GLU A 410 -9.77 -16.02 15.24
C GLU A 410 -8.50 -15.17 15.18
N GLU A 411 -8.59 -13.96 15.71
CA GLU A 411 -7.40 -13.16 15.99
C GLU A 411 -6.59 -13.81 17.11
N LEU A 412 -5.27 -13.78 16.96
CA LEU A 412 -4.32 -14.36 17.90
C LEU A 412 -4.45 -13.67 19.27
N THR A 413 -5.13 -14.34 20.20
CA THR A 413 -5.25 -13.86 21.57
C THR A 413 -4.40 -14.73 22.49
N PRO A 414 -3.37 -14.17 23.15
CA PRO A 414 -2.53 -14.95 24.07
C PRO A 414 -3.32 -15.53 25.25
N SER A 415 -4.48 -14.97 25.58
CA SER A 415 -5.37 -15.41 26.67
C SER A 415 -6.29 -16.58 26.28
N ALA A 416 -6.18 -17.10 25.06
CA ALA A 416 -7.00 -18.18 24.56
C ALA A 416 -6.95 -19.41 25.48
N SER A 417 -8.11 -19.79 26.03
CA SER A 417 -8.23 -20.86 27.03
C SER A 417 -7.69 -22.20 26.52
N TYR A 418 -7.81 -22.48 25.21
CA TYR A 418 -7.30 -23.72 24.64
C TYR A 418 -5.78 -23.84 24.71
N LEU A 419 -5.01 -22.75 24.87
CA LEU A 419 -3.54 -22.78 25.02
C LEU A 419 -3.09 -23.24 26.41
N PHE A 420 -3.99 -23.21 27.39
CA PHE A 420 -3.68 -23.48 28.79
C PHE A 420 -4.53 -24.61 29.36
N ALA A 421 -3.95 -25.37 30.28
CA ALA A 421 -4.67 -26.34 31.09
C ALA A 421 -4.68 -25.88 32.56
N PRO A 422 -5.77 -26.12 33.31
CA PRO A 422 -5.79 -25.87 34.74
C PRO A 422 -4.79 -26.78 35.46
N VAL A 423 -4.31 -26.32 36.61
CA VAL A 423 -3.40 -27.08 37.47
C VAL A 423 -4.18 -27.67 38.64
N GLU A 424 -3.95 -28.95 38.94
CA GLU A 424 -4.53 -29.61 40.10
C GLU A 424 -3.88 -29.07 41.39
N ASP A 425 -4.71 -28.68 42.36
CA ASP A 425 -4.31 -28.15 43.67
C ASP A 425 -3.28 -26.99 43.63
N PRO A 426 -3.66 -25.83 43.07
CA PRO A 426 -2.77 -24.68 42.95
C PRO A 426 -2.45 -24.01 44.30
N GLU A 427 -3.33 -24.12 45.29
CA GLU A 427 -3.26 -23.35 46.54
C GLU A 427 -2.40 -23.98 47.63
N GLN A 428 -2.11 -25.29 47.62
CA GLN A 428 -1.25 -25.87 48.65
C GLN A 428 0.24 -25.82 48.29
N ARG A 429 0.59 -26.28 47.09
CA ARG A 429 2.00 -26.55 46.74
C ARG A 429 2.72 -25.37 46.11
N TRP A 430 1.99 -24.43 45.52
CA TRP A 430 2.54 -23.31 44.75
C TRP A 430 2.37 -21.95 45.44
N GLN A 431 1.69 -21.90 46.59
CA GLN A 431 1.31 -20.66 47.27
C GLN A 431 2.49 -19.71 47.48
N ALA A 432 3.57 -20.21 48.08
CA ALA A 432 4.75 -19.40 48.39
C ALA A 432 5.39 -18.78 47.13
N LEU A 433 5.44 -19.52 46.02
CA LEU A 433 6.00 -19.02 44.76
C LEU A 433 5.04 -18.03 44.08
N VAL A 434 3.73 -18.29 44.11
CA VAL A 434 2.71 -17.39 43.57
C VAL A 434 2.68 -16.07 44.34
N GLU A 435 2.75 -16.11 45.67
CA GLU A 435 2.81 -14.91 46.53
C GLU A 435 4.09 -14.11 46.29
N ALA A 436 5.24 -14.77 46.14
CA ALA A 436 6.48 -14.10 45.79
C ALA A 436 6.40 -13.41 44.41
N CYS A 437 5.78 -14.04 43.41
CA CYS A 437 5.54 -13.40 42.11
C CYS A 437 4.55 -12.23 42.21
N ARG A 438 3.54 -12.29 43.09
CA ARG A 438 2.61 -11.17 43.31
C ARG A 438 3.30 -9.98 43.96
N ALA A 439 4.30 -10.22 44.83
CA ALA A 439 5.08 -9.17 45.45
C ALA A 439 5.90 -8.34 44.44
N GLU A 440 6.20 -8.89 43.26
CA GLU A 440 6.81 -8.17 42.13
C GLU A 440 5.82 -7.25 41.39
N GLY A 441 4.55 -7.17 41.84
CA GLY A 441 3.58 -6.18 41.38
C GLY A 441 2.66 -6.62 40.22
N PHE A 442 2.57 -7.93 39.94
CA PHE A 442 1.70 -8.48 38.89
C PHE A 442 0.58 -9.35 39.48
N PRO A 443 -0.64 -9.30 38.92
CA PRO A 443 -1.59 -10.39 39.07
C PRO A 443 -0.97 -11.69 38.53
N VAL A 444 -1.11 -12.80 39.27
CA VAL A 444 -0.47 -14.08 38.93
C VAL A 444 -1.53 -15.17 38.70
N ARG A 445 -1.37 -15.94 37.63
CA ARG A 445 -2.13 -17.16 37.33
C ARG A 445 -1.19 -18.35 37.19
N LEU A 446 -1.58 -19.48 37.77
CA LEU A 446 -0.86 -20.75 37.61
C LEU A 446 -1.58 -21.62 36.60
N LEU A 447 -0.91 -21.99 35.52
CA LEU A 447 -1.46 -22.80 34.42
C LEU A 447 -0.44 -23.85 33.98
N ALA A 448 -0.88 -24.84 33.21
CA ALA A 448 -0.01 -25.79 32.51
C ALA A 448 -0.07 -25.51 31.00
N TYR A 449 1.09 -25.30 30.36
CA TYR A 449 1.15 -25.03 28.93
C TYR A 449 2.46 -25.50 28.28
N GLU A 450 2.45 -25.57 26.96
CA GLU A 450 3.59 -25.92 26.10
C GLU A 450 4.22 -24.63 25.52
N PRO A 451 5.53 -24.60 25.24
CA PRO A 451 6.49 -25.65 25.55
C PRO A 451 6.88 -25.61 27.04
N GLU A 452 7.18 -26.77 27.62
CA GLU A 452 7.52 -26.87 29.06
C GLU A 452 8.74 -26.02 29.46
N HIS A 453 9.62 -25.67 28.52
CA HIS A 453 10.81 -24.86 28.78
C HIS A 453 10.50 -23.38 29.01
N LEU A 454 9.31 -22.88 28.65
CA LEU A 454 8.88 -21.53 29.04
C LEU A 454 8.42 -21.56 30.50
N PRO A 455 9.13 -20.88 31.43
CA PRO A 455 8.76 -20.88 32.84
C PRO A 455 7.55 -19.97 33.07
N MET A 456 7.54 -18.79 32.49
CA MET A 456 6.49 -17.80 32.70
C MET A 456 6.33 -16.91 31.47
N ILE A 457 5.10 -16.44 31.27
CA ILE A 457 4.72 -15.49 30.22
C ILE A 457 3.90 -14.37 30.84
N LEU A 458 3.94 -13.18 30.27
CA LEU A 458 3.20 -12.01 30.76
C LEU A 458 2.19 -11.61 29.70
N LEU A 459 0.90 -11.78 30.01
CA LEU A 459 -0.17 -11.55 29.06
C LEU A 459 -0.98 -10.31 29.43
N TYR A 460 -1.22 -9.45 28.46
CA TYR A 460 -2.00 -8.24 28.66
C TYR A 460 -3.49 -8.48 28.31
N PRO A 461 -4.42 -7.76 28.95
CA PRO A 461 -5.82 -7.77 28.56
C PRO A 461 -6.01 -7.30 27.11
N ALA A 462 -7.06 -7.81 26.45
CA ALA A 462 -7.45 -7.33 25.13
C ALA A 462 -7.71 -5.82 25.16
N GLY A 463 -7.12 -5.07 24.22
CA GLY A 463 -7.27 -3.61 24.14
C GLY A 463 -6.40 -2.79 25.11
N ALA A 464 -5.64 -3.43 26.01
CA ALA A 464 -4.76 -2.73 26.95
C ALA A 464 -3.75 -1.80 26.25
N GLN A 465 -3.26 -2.18 25.06
CA GLN A 465 -2.37 -1.34 24.25
C GLN A 465 -3.06 -0.05 23.76
N LYS A 466 -4.30 -0.13 23.26
CA LYS A 466 -5.06 1.03 22.79
C LYS A 466 -5.28 2.02 23.94
N ILE A 467 -5.56 1.50 25.13
CA ILE A 467 -5.73 2.27 26.36
C ILE A 467 -4.39 2.91 26.78
N ARG A 468 -3.30 2.15 26.87
CA ARG A 468 -1.98 2.68 27.29
C ARG A 468 -1.40 3.69 26.31
N ARG A 469 -1.54 3.46 25.00
CA ARG A 469 -1.12 4.41 23.96
C ARG A 469 -1.95 5.68 23.99
N ALA A 470 -3.26 5.56 24.25
CA ALA A 470 -4.12 6.72 24.45
C ALA A 470 -3.74 7.51 25.72
N GLN A 471 -3.41 6.85 26.83
CA GLN A 471 -2.91 7.47 28.06
C GLN A 471 -1.58 8.19 27.83
N HIS A 472 -0.59 7.51 27.25
CA HIS A 472 0.73 8.08 26.97
C HIS A 472 0.66 9.29 26.03
N ASN A 473 -0.10 9.20 24.94
CA ASN A 473 -0.34 10.33 24.04
C ASN A 473 -1.10 11.49 24.74
N MET A 474 -1.92 11.18 25.75
CA MET A 474 -2.58 12.18 26.60
C MET A 474 -1.58 12.88 27.54
N GLU A 475 -0.65 12.13 28.13
CA GLU A 475 0.41 12.64 29.01
C GLU A 475 1.42 13.50 28.26
N GLU A 476 1.83 13.08 27.06
CA GLU A 476 2.70 13.87 26.17
C GLU A 476 1.99 15.06 25.51
N GLY A 477 0.69 15.27 25.79
CA GLY A 477 -0.07 16.40 25.25
C GLY A 477 -0.30 16.35 23.74
N ARG A 478 -0.16 15.17 23.10
CA ARG A 478 -0.32 15.01 21.64
C ARG A 478 -1.76 15.20 21.14
N PHE A 479 -2.76 15.12 22.03
CA PHE A 479 -4.16 15.40 21.70
C PHE A 479 -4.55 16.84 22.04
N VAL A 480 -5.15 17.54 21.07
CA VAL A 480 -5.57 18.95 21.20
C VAL A 480 -7.11 19.07 21.11
N GLY A 481 -7.68 19.98 21.89
CA GLY A 481 -9.08 20.41 21.74
C GLY A 481 -10.12 19.29 21.95
N PRO A 482 -11.16 19.19 21.09
CA PRO A 482 -12.26 18.22 21.25
C PRO A 482 -11.82 16.75 21.27
N ILE A 483 -10.75 16.40 20.56
CA ILE A 483 -10.20 15.03 20.52
C ILE A 483 -9.70 14.61 21.90
N ARG A 484 -9.09 15.52 22.65
CA ARG A 484 -8.62 15.24 24.03
C ARG A 484 -9.78 14.89 24.96
N SER A 485 -10.90 15.61 24.87
CA SER A 485 -12.11 15.30 25.66
C SER A 485 -12.73 13.96 25.27
N LEU A 486 -12.74 13.62 23.97
CA LEU A 486 -13.24 12.33 23.48
C LEU A 486 -12.36 11.15 23.94
N VAL A 487 -11.04 11.29 23.83
CA VAL A 487 -10.08 10.25 24.28
C VAL A 487 -10.16 10.08 25.80
N ARG A 488 -10.24 11.18 26.56
CA ARG A 488 -10.46 11.13 28.02
C ARG A 488 -11.75 10.38 28.36
N GLY A 489 -12.86 10.73 27.72
CA GLY A 489 -14.13 10.03 27.91
C GLY A 489 -14.11 8.57 27.45
N PHE A 490 -13.25 8.18 26.49
CA PHE A 490 -13.01 6.78 26.14
C PHE A 490 -12.26 6.04 27.25
N LEU A 491 -11.23 6.65 27.82
CA LEU A 491 -10.43 6.07 28.91
C LEU A 491 -11.26 5.93 30.21
N GLU A 492 -12.04 6.94 30.58
CA GLU A 492 -12.90 6.90 31.78
C GLU A 492 -13.99 5.81 31.71
N ARG A 493 -14.44 5.45 30.50
CA ARG A 493 -15.42 4.38 30.27
C ARG A 493 -14.83 2.97 30.35
N GLN A 494 -13.52 2.83 30.18
CA GLN A 494 -12.80 1.57 30.31
C GLN A 494 -12.42 1.38 31.80
N GLN A 495 -13.32 0.79 32.61
CA GLN A 495 -13.01 0.39 33.99
C GLN A 495 -12.05 -0.80 34.03
N VAL A 496 -10.77 -0.59 33.68
CA VAL A 496 -9.73 -1.62 33.77
C VAL A 496 -8.85 -1.32 34.98
N ASP A 497 -8.74 -2.28 35.89
CA ASP A 497 -7.85 -2.21 37.05
C ASP A 497 -6.41 -1.91 36.60
N GLU A 498 -5.79 -0.89 37.19
CA GLU A 498 -4.45 -0.41 36.85
C GLU A 498 -3.39 -1.51 37.05
N ALA A 499 -3.61 -2.44 37.99
CA ALA A 499 -2.74 -3.61 38.17
C ALA A 499 -2.89 -4.63 37.02
N VAL A 500 -4.11 -4.79 36.48
CA VAL A 500 -4.40 -5.68 35.35
C VAL A 500 -3.88 -5.06 34.04
N MET A 501 -3.83 -3.73 33.95
CA MET A 501 -3.19 -3.01 32.85
C MET A 501 -1.68 -3.28 32.76
N LYS A 502 -1.02 -3.63 33.88
CA LYS A 502 0.40 -4.07 33.91
C LYS A 502 0.62 -5.49 33.39
N GLY A 503 -0.45 -6.21 33.05
CA GLY A 503 -0.39 -7.58 32.54
C GLY A 503 -0.50 -8.62 33.65
N VAL A 504 -0.96 -9.82 33.29
CA VAL A 504 -1.13 -10.96 34.19
C VAL A 504 0.01 -11.94 33.92
N LEU A 505 0.80 -12.23 34.95
CA LEU A 505 1.90 -13.18 34.88
C LEU A 505 1.37 -14.61 34.99
N HIS A 506 1.63 -15.42 33.97
CA HIS A 506 1.17 -16.81 33.89
C HIS A 506 2.36 -17.76 34.10
N LEU A 507 2.34 -18.51 35.19
CA LEU A 507 3.38 -19.46 35.57
C LEU A 507 3.08 -20.82 34.95
N ASN A 508 4.09 -21.46 34.38
CA ASN A 508 3.98 -22.78 33.79
C ASN A 508 4.28 -23.88 34.81
N ALA A 509 3.25 -24.55 35.32
CA ALA A 509 3.42 -25.66 36.25
C ALA A 509 4.15 -26.87 35.64
N ARG A 510 4.22 -26.98 34.30
CA ARG A 510 4.99 -28.03 33.61
C ARG A 510 6.49 -27.74 33.63
N ASN A 511 6.91 -26.50 33.85
CA ASN A 511 8.31 -26.13 33.75
C ASN A 511 9.17 -26.80 34.84
N PRO A 512 10.24 -27.54 34.49
CA PRO A 512 11.09 -28.21 35.47
C PRO A 512 11.82 -27.26 36.42
N LEU A 513 12.23 -26.08 35.94
CA LEU A 513 12.95 -25.09 36.75
C LEU A 513 12.02 -24.46 37.79
N LEU A 514 10.81 -24.06 37.40
CA LEU A 514 9.82 -23.55 38.34
C LEU A 514 9.45 -24.57 39.41
N ARG A 515 9.34 -25.86 39.07
CA ARG A 515 9.11 -26.93 40.05
C ARG A 515 10.25 -27.03 41.06
N ARG A 516 11.51 -26.90 40.62
CA ARG A 516 12.68 -26.89 41.52
C ARG A 516 12.69 -25.64 42.41
N ILE A 517 12.41 -24.46 41.86
CA ILE A 517 12.36 -23.20 42.64
C ILE A 517 11.24 -23.27 43.69
N ARG A 518 10.07 -23.79 43.32
CA ARG A 518 8.97 -24.06 44.25
C ARG A 518 9.41 -24.95 45.41
N ASP A 519 10.14 -26.03 45.13
CA ASP A 519 10.59 -26.99 46.15
C ASP A 519 11.73 -26.45 47.04
N LEU A 520 12.53 -25.48 46.56
CA LEU A 520 13.50 -24.76 47.38
C LEU A 520 12.80 -23.90 48.45
N GLY A 521 11.73 -23.21 48.06
CA GLY A 521 10.93 -22.35 48.91
C GLY A 521 11.61 -21.02 49.31
N PRO A 522 10.87 -20.10 49.96
CA PRO A 522 11.34 -18.74 50.25
C PRO A 522 12.52 -18.64 51.21
N ALA A 523 12.76 -19.69 52.00
CA ALA A 523 13.86 -19.72 52.96
C ALA A 523 15.24 -19.87 52.29
N HIS A 524 15.29 -20.29 51.03
CA HIS A 524 16.55 -20.47 50.32
C HIS A 524 17.13 -19.11 49.88
N PRO A 525 18.42 -18.81 50.15
CA PRO A 525 19.03 -17.50 49.86
C PRO A 525 18.89 -17.06 48.39
N GLY A 526 18.98 -18.02 47.46
CA GLY A 526 18.83 -17.75 46.02
C GLY A 526 17.38 -17.71 45.51
N PHE A 527 16.36 -17.95 46.34
CA PHE A 527 14.97 -18.08 45.88
C PHE A 527 14.48 -16.79 45.20
N THR A 528 14.62 -15.65 45.87
CA THR A 528 14.18 -14.35 45.36
C THR A 528 14.95 -13.96 44.10
N ALA A 529 16.27 -14.09 44.12
CA ALA A 529 17.12 -13.74 42.97
C ALA A 529 16.76 -14.56 41.72
N LEU A 530 16.56 -15.87 41.86
CA LEU A 530 16.12 -16.73 40.75
C LEU A 530 14.75 -16.31 40.22
N LEU A 531 13.82 -15.97 41.11
CA LEU A 531 12.48 -15.52 40.73
C LEU A 531 12.52 -14.21 39.94
N SER A 532 13.27 -13.21 40.43
CA SER A 532 13.38 -11.89 39.80
C SER A 532 13.98 -11.99 38.39
N ILE A 533 14.95 -12.87 38.16
CA ILE A 533 15.48 -13.15 36.81
C ILE A 533 14.39 -13.69 35.89
N LEU A 534 13.58 -14.64 36.36
CA LEU A 534 12.51 -15.22 35.55
C LEU A 534 11.42 -14.18 35.23
N VAL A 535 11.05 -13.33 36.18
CA VAL A 535 10.05 -12.27 35.99
C VAL A 535 10.55 -11.23 34.99
N ALA A 536 11.81 -10.78 35.12
CA ALA A 536 12.43 -9.86 34.16
C ALA A 536 12.46 -10.46 32.75
N ASN A 537 12.82 -11.74 32.62
CA ASN A 537 12.78 -12.44 31.34
C ASN A 537 11.36 -12.55 30.75
N ALA A 538 10.33 -12.82 31.57
CA ALA A 538 8.95 -12.84 31.09
C ALA A 538 8.48 -11.47 30.59
N ARG A 539 8.88 -10.39 31.28
CA ARG A 539 8.61 -9.01 30.85
C ARG A 539 9.28 -8.70 29.52
N MET A 540 10.58 -9.01 29.40
CA MET A 540 11.32 -8.81 28.15
C MET A 540 10.74 -9.65 27.00
N PHE A 541 10.41 -10.91 27.26
CA PHE A 541 9.83 -11.81 26.27
C PHE A 541 8.44 -11.35 25.82
N ALA A 542 7.69 -10.65 26.67
CA ALA A 542 6.38 -10.11 26.32
C ALA A 542 6.46 -9.23 25.09
N GLY A 543 7.51 -8.42 24.97
CA GLY A 543 7.72 -7.47 23.87
C GLY A 543 6.65 -6.37 23.79
N GLN A 544 5.42 -6.63 24.24
CA GLN A 544 4.31 -5.68 24.31
C GLN A 544 4.59 -4.64 25.39
N ASN A 545 4.49 -3.36 25.01
CA ASN A 545 4.59 -2.22 25.91
C ASN A 545 5.90 -2.16 26.72
N LEU A 546 6.99 -2.74 26.24
CA LEU A 546 8.30 -2.63 26.86
C LEU A 546 8.95 -1.33 26.37
N SER A 547 8.97 -0.29 27.20
CA SER A 547 9.73 0.92 26.88
C SER A 547 11.24 0.66 26.98
N ALA A 548 12.06 1.57 26.43
CA ALA A 548 13.51 1.50 26.64
C ALA A 548 13.88 1.55 28.14
N GLN A 549 13.13 2.30 28.94
CA GLN A 549 13.29 2.37 30.39
C GLN A 549 12.93 1.04 31.07
N ASP A 550 11.83 0.40 30.67
CA ASP A 550 11.44 -0.91 31.20
C ASP A 550 12.47 -2.00 30.86
N ALA A 551 13.02 -1.95 29.64
CA ALA A 551 14.08 -2.87 29.23
C ALA A 551 15.34 -2.70 30.09
N ILE A 552 15.77 -1.46 30.34
CA ILE A 552 16.91 -1.15 31.21
C ILE A 552 16.64 -1.65 32.64
N ALA A 553 15.46 -1.38 33.20
CA ALA A 553 15.09 -1.84 34.53
C ALA A 553 15.10 -3.39 34.64
N CYS A 554 14.68 -4.11 33.59
CA CYS A 554 14.78 -5.56 33.55
C CYS A 554 16.26 -6.03 33.59
N PHE A 555 17.15 -5.38 32.84
CA PHE A 555 18.58 -5.70 32.88
C PHE A 555 19.22 -5.38 34.24
N GLU A 556 18.87 -4.26 34.87
CA GLU A 556 19.32 -3.93 36.23
C GLU A 556 18.86 -4.99 37.23
N GLN A 557 17.58 -5.38 37.18
CA GLN A 557 17.02 -6.44 38.02
C GLN A 557 17.76 -7.78 37.84
N ILE A 558 18.06 -8.17 36.60
CA ILE A 558 18.83 -9.39 36.30
C ILE A 558 20.25 -9.30 36.85
N ASN A 559 20.92 -8.17 36.66
CA ASN A 559 22.29 -7.97 37.14
C ASN A 559 22.39 -8.04 38.67
N THR A 560 21.47 -7.37 39.39
CA THR A 560 21.41 -7.44 40.86
C THR A 560 21.18 -8.87 41.35
N ALA A 561 20.26 -9.59 40.72
CA ALA A 561 19.99 -10.98 41.08
C ALA A 561 21.18 -11.91 40.82
N LEU A 562 21.89 -11.72 39.71
CA LEU A 562 23.10 -12.50 39.40
C LEU A 562 24.26 -12.19 40.36
N SER A 563 24.47 -10.92 40.72
CA SER A 563 25.48 -10.54 41.71
C SER A 563 25.22 -11.19 43.07
N SER A 564 23.97 -11.17 43.52
CA SER A 564 23.54 -11.83 44.76
C SER A 564 23.76 -13.34 44.73
N LEU A 565 23.42 -14.01 43.62
CA LEU A 565 23.64 -15.45 43.45
C LEU A 565 25.12 -15.83 43.39
N ALA A 566 25.96 -14.97 42.82
CA ALA A 566 27.39 -15.19 42.68
C ALA A 566 28.18 -14.80 43.94
N GLY A 567 27.54 -14.21 44.95
CA GLY A 567 28.23 -13.62 46.10
C GLY A 567 29.18 -12.48 45.70
N LEU A 568 28.89 -11.84 44.56
CA LEU A 568 29.66 -10.73 43.99
C LEU A 568 29.11 -9.38 44.45
N ASP A 569 28.32 -9.37 45.53
CA ASP A 569 27.96 -8.17 46.28
C ASP A 569 29.22 -7.62 46.96
N GLY A 570 30.17 -7.15 46.14
CA GLY A 570 31.39 -6.50 46.55
C GLY A 570 31.13 -5.02 46.71
N GLY A 571 31.17 -4.55 47.96
CA GLY A 571 31.64 -3.19 48.25
C GLY A 571 30.76 -2.28 49.09
N VAL A 572 30.27 -2.72 50.25
CA VAL A 572 30.22 -1.81 51.40
C VAL A 572 30.90 -2.52 52.59
N PRO A 573 31.99 -1.99 53.15
CA PRO A 573 32.63 -2.59 54.32
C PRO A 573 31.65 -2.62 55.51
N ASP A 574 31.75 -3.65 56.36
CA ASP A 574 30.93 -3.79 57.58
C ASP A 574 30.90 -2.46 58.36
N GLY A 575 29.69 -1.91 58.51
CA GLY A 575 29.43 -0.66 59.24
C GLY A 575 29.29 0.61 58.40
N GLN A 576 29.31 0.55 57.06
CA GLN A 576 28.99 1.67 56.16
C GLN A 576 27.68 1.42 55.40
N HIS A 577 27.06 2.47 54.87
CA HIS A 577 25.77 2.40 54.16
C HIS A 577 25.94 2.70 52.68
N ALA A 578 25.34 1.89 51.81
CA ALA A 578 25.36 2.10 50.37
C ALA A 578 24.65 3.41 49.98
N LEU A 579 25.30 4.24 49.16
CA LEU A 579 24.69 5.45 48.61
C LEU A 579 24.07 5.12 47.24
N THR A 580 22.74 5.03 47.16
CA THR A 580 22.04 4.71 45.90
C THR A 580 21.42 5.95 45.27
N SER A 581 21.32 5.95 43.93
CA SER A 581 20.63 7.02 43.18
C SER A 581 19.16 7.15 43.59
N VAL A 582 18.50 6.04 43.93
CA VAL A 582 17.11 5.98 44.43
C VAL A 582 16.98 6.69 45.79
N MET A 583 17.93 6.45 46.71
CA MET A 583 17.95 7.12 48.01
C MET A 583 18.12 8.64 47.84
N LEU A 584 19.05 9.07 46.98
CA LEU A 584 19.31 10.49 46.71
C LEU A 584 18.14 11.18 46.02
N THR A 585 17.45 10.50 45.11
CA THR A 585 16.22 11.04 44.47
C THR A 585 15.09 11.18 45.47
N SER A 586 14.94 10.24 46.41
CA SER A 586 13.95 10.35 47.49
C SER A 586 14.21 11.54 48.43
N LEU A 587 15.47 12.00 48.53
CA LEU A 587 15.89 13.18 49.29
C LEU A 587 15.80 14.49 48.47
N GLY A 588 15.19 14.45 47.28
CA GLY A 588 14.91 15.63 46.46
C GLY A 588 16.00 16.00 45.45
N LEU A 589 16.99 15.12 45.21
CA LEU A 589 17.99 15.34 44.18
C LEU A 589 17.47 14.88 42.80
N HIS A 590 17.69 15.68 41.75
CA HIS A 590 17.30 15.30 40.38
C HIS A 590 17.95 13.97 39.96
N PRO A 591 17.26 13.05 39.24
CA PRO A 591 17.76 11.71 38.92
C PRO A 591 19.16 11.68 38.28
N GLU A 592 19.42 12.61 37.36
CA GLU A 592 20.72 12.72 36.68
C GLU A 592 21.85 13.23 37.61
N ALA A 593 21.52 14.07 38.58
CA ALA A 593 22.47 14.50 39.61
C ALA A 593 22.69 13.39 40.66
N ALA A 594 21.63 12.65 41.01
CA ALA A 594 21.69 11.50 41.91
C ALA A 594 22.56 10.38 41.35
N GLY A 595 22.39 10.03 40.06
CA GLY A 595 23.23 9.04 39.39
C GLY A 595 24.71 9.41 39.36
N ARG A 596 25.02 10.69 39.06
CA ARG A 596 26.41 11.19 39.08
C ARG A 596 27.02 11.17 40.48
N LEU A 597 26.24 11.49 41.51
CA LEU A 597 26.70 11.50 42.90
C LEU A 597 26.92 10.08 43.45
N SER A 598 26.00 9.13 43.19
CA SER A 598 26.14 7.74 43.61
C SER A 598 27.20 6.96 42.82
N ALA A 599 27.55 7.43 41.62
CA ALA A 599 28.66 6.86 40.85
C ALA A 599 30.03 7.32 41.38
N GLU A 600 30.10 8.48 42.02
CA GLU A 600 31.34 9.04 42.56
C GLU A 600 31.58 8.65 44.03
N TYR A 601 30.51 8.44 44.79
CA TYR A 601 30.56 8.00 46.19
C TYR A 601 29.68 6.76 46.37
N GLU A 602 30.32 5.63 46.67
CA GLU A 602 29.64 4.35 46.85
C GLU A 602 28.96 4.22 48.22
N THR A 603 29.42 4.99 49.23
CA THR A 603 28.89 4.97 50.60
C THR A 603 28.46 6.33 51.12
N VAL A 604 27.45 6.35 52.00
CA VAL A 604 26.96 7.54 52.69
C VAL A 604 28.09 8.17 53.49
N GLU A 605 28.87 7.36 54.21
CA GLU A 605 30.02 7.81 55.00
C GLU A 605 31.12 8.43 54.10
N GLY A 606 31.33 7.87 52.91
CA GLY A 606 32.24 8.42 51.90
C GLY A 606 31.82 9.80 51.42
N LEU A 607 30.52 10.02 51.18
CA LEU A 607 29.99 11.35 50.85
C LEU A 607 30.07 12.32 52.03
N LEU A 608 29.78 11.86 53.25
CA LEU A 608 29.79 12.70 54.45
C LEU A 608 31.20 13.14 54.88
N ALA A 609 32.23 12.37 54.52
CA ALA A 609 33.64 12.71 54.72
C ALA A 609 34.19 13.66 53.63
N ALA A 610 33.47 13.84 52.52
CA ALA A 610 33.90 14.68 51.41
C ALA A 610 33.66 16.18 51.68
N ASN A 611 34.46 17.02 51.01
CA ASN A 611 34.24 18.47 51.05
C ASN A 611 33.03 18.83 50.17
N VAL A 612 31.89 19.06 50.81
CA VAL A 612 30.59 19.36 50.16
C VAL A 612 30.71 20.48 49.12
N GLN A 613 31.52 21.51 49.37
CA GLN A 613 31.70 22.64 48.45
C GLN A 613 32.36 22.19 47.13
N GLN A 614 33.43 21.39 47.23
CA GLN A 614 34.14 20.87 46.05
C GLN A 614 33.31 19.85 45.27
N VAL A 615 32.57 18.99 45.96
CA VAL A 615 31.69 18.00 45.33
C VAL A 615 30.54 18.69 44.58
N ALA A 616 29.93 19.70 45.20
CA ALA A 616 28.86 20.49 44.60
C ALA A 616 29.32 21.20 43.31
N GLU A 617 30.49 21.84 43.34
CA GLU A 617 31.06 22.50 42.16
C GLU A 617 31.40 21.50 41.05
N ARG A 618 32.04 20.37 41.38
CA ARG A 618 32.46 19.36 40.40
C ARG A 618 31.27 18.68 39.73
N LEU A 619 30.24 18.34 40.50
CA LEU A 619 29.05 17.66 39.99
C LEU A 619 27.95 18.62 39.51
N ARG A 620 28.18 19.93 39.61
CA ARG A 620 27.19 20.98 39.28
C ARG A 620 25.87 20.79 40.04
N ILE A 621 25.96 20.50 41.34
CA ILE A 621 24.83 20.41 42.26
C ILE A 621 24.85 21.70 43.11
N SER A 622 23.69 22.24 43.47
CA SER A 622 23.63 23.38 44.38
C SER A 622 24.32 23.04 45.72
N PRO A 623 25.33 23.82 46.18
CA PRO A 623 26.02 23.54 47.44
C PRO A 623 25.06 23.51 48.64
N LEU A 624 24.03 24.35 48.62
CA LEU A 624 23.00 24.38 49.66
C LEU A 624 22.18 23.08 49.66
N LEU A 625 21.75 22.61 48.47
CA LEU A 625 20.98 21.38 48.33
C LEU A 625 21.79 20.16 48.75
N LEU A 626 23.05 20.08 48.33
CA LEU A 626 23.94 18.98 48.71
C LEU A 626 24.24 18.98 50.22
N ALA A 627 24.40 20.17 50.83
CA ALA A 627 24.55 20.29 52.28
C ALA A 627 23.30 19.81 53.03
N THR A 628 22.09 20.15 52.56
CA THR A 628 20.82 19.67 53.14
C THR A 628 20.69 18.16 53.03
N ILE A 629 21.05 17.57 51.88
CA ILE A 629 21.04 16.11 51.69
C ILE A 629 22.04 15.44 52.65
N CYS A 630 23.27 15.96 52.76
CA CYS A 630 24.25 15.44 53.71
C CYS A 630 23.79 15.58 55.18
N GLU A 631 23.04 16.63 55.52
CA GLU A 631 22.49 16.79 56.86
C GLU A 631 21.37 15.79 57.17
N GLU A 632 20.48 15.52 56.21
CA GLU A 632 19.45 14.50 56.34
C GLU A 632 20.04 13.08 56.39
N LEU A 633 21.09 12.81 55.62
CA LEU A 633 21.84 11.54 55.69
C LEU A 633 22.50 11.32 57.05
N ARG A 634 22.96 12.38 57.75
CA ARG A 634 23.49 12.28 59.12
C ARG A 634 22.41 11.99 60.17
N ARG A 635 21.16 12.32 59.89
CA ARG A 635 20.03 12.19 60.85
C ARG A 635 19.35 10.82 60.79
N GLN A 636 19.63 9.99 59.80
CA GLN A 636 19.06 8.65 59.68
C GLN A 636 19.91 7.62 60.47
N PRO A 637 19.35 6.92 61.48
CA PRO A 637 20.07 5.86 62.19
C PRO A 637 20.16 4.57 61.36
N ALA A 638 21.26 3.82 61.55
CA ALA A 638 21.71 2.65 60.78
C ALA A 638 20.81 1.40 60.76
N THR A 639 19.52 1.48 61.12
CA THR A 639 18.63 0.31 61.31
C THR A 639 17.26 0.40 60.67
N GLN A 640 17.01 1.35 59.74
CA GLN A 640 15.74 1.42 59.01
C GLN A 640 15.92 1.47 57.50
N THR A 641 16.36 0.36 56.91
CA THR A 641 16.28 0.12 55.45
C THR A 641 15.13 -0.82 55.08
N GLY A 642 14.10 -0.87 55.92
CA GLY A 642 12.95 -1.77 55.76
C GLY A 642 11.66 -1.18 56.29
N SER A 643 11.30 0.04 55.90
CA SER A 643 9.92 0.57 55.84
C SER A 643 9.97 2.06 55.54
N ILE A 644 9.82 2.44 54.27
CA ILE A 644 9.55 3.84 53.88
C ILE A 644 8.28 3.85 53.02
N LEU A 645 7.16 3.53 53.66
CA LEU A 645 5.80 3.88 53.22
C LEU A 645 4.97 4.16 54.48
N SER A 646 5.18 5.31 55.15
CA SER A 646 4.16 5.86 56.08
C SER A 646 4.38 7.30 56.56
N LEU A 647 5.39 8.06 56.12
CA LEU A 647 5.66 9.40 56.71
C LEU A 647 5.45 10.61 55.78
N THR A 648 4.86 10.43 54.60
CA THR A 648 4.53 11.54 53.69
C THR A 648 3.12 12.13 53.86
N ASP A 649 2.20 11.50 54.60
CA ASP A 649 0.81 12.00 54.73
C ASP A 649 0.59 13.01 55.86
N ALA A 650 1.53 13.22 56.79
CA ALA A 650 1.31 14.09 57.95
C ALA A 650 1.91 15.51 57.84
N ARG A 651 2.74 15.80 56.82
CA ARG A 651 3.34 17.14 56.63
C ARG A 651 2.69 17.96 55.51
N ASN A 652 2.04 17.32 54.54
CA ASN A 652 1.39 18.04 53.42
C ASN A 652 -0.01 18.59 53.71
N THR A 653 -0.59 18.33 54.88
CA THR A 653 -1.90 18.88 55.30
C THR A 653 -1.80 20.14 56.17
N ARG A 654 -0.59 20.61 56.53
CA ARG A 654 -0.39 21.87 57.26
C ARG A 654 0.20 23.01 56.42
N ALA A 655 0.84 22.71 55.30
CA ALA A 655 1.40 23.74 54.40
C ALA A 655 0.41 24.23 53.33
N THR A 656 -0.63 23.45 53.01
CA THR A 656 -1.65 23.80 52.01
C THR A 656 -2.81 24.63 52.57
N ARG A 657 -2.92 24.83 53.90
CA ARG A 657 -3.90 25.75 54.50
C ARG A 657 -3.39 27.16 54.76
N ALA A 658 -2.11 27.45 54.47
CA ALA A 658 -1.51 28.77 54.67
C ALA A 658 -1.16 29.49 53.35
N HIS A 659 -1.49 28.90 52.20
CA HIS A 659 -1.22 29.49 50.87
C HIS A 659 -2.46 29.75 50.01
N GLU A 660 -3.67 29.49 50.54
CA GLU A 660 -4.94 29.83 49.89
C GLU A 660 -5.64 31.08 50.47
N GLU A 661 -5.06 31.76 51.48
CA GLU A 661 -5.62 33.01 52.04
C GLU A 661 -4.85 34.30 51.66
N GLU A 662 -3.74 34.22 50.91
CA GLU A 662 -2.90 35.40 50.61
C GLU A 662 -2.84 35.82 49.14
N ASN A 663 -3.64 35.23 48.25
CA ASN A 663 -3.62 35.56 46.82
C ASN A 663 -4.97 35.98 46.23
N ASN A 664 -5.86 36.54 47.05
CA ASN A 664 -7.14 37.10 46.60
C ASN A 664 -7.29 38.61 46.86
N ASP A 665 -6.17 39.34 46.97
CA ASP A 665 -6.14 40.81 47.02
C ASP A 665 -4.89 41.32 46.27
N ALA A 666 -4.89 41.23 44.93
CA ALA A 666 -4.22 42.14 44.00
C ALA A 666 -4.17 41.55 42.56
N GLN A 667 -5.29 41.63 41.83
CA GLN A 667 -5.41 42.09 40.42
C GLN A 667 -6.78 41.78 39.85
#